data_AF-A0A084WI00-F1
#
_entry.id   AF-A0A084WI00-F1
#
_cell.length_a   1.000
_cell.length_b   1.000
_cell.length_c   1.000
_cell.angle_alpha   90.00
_cell.angle_beta   90.00
_cell.angle_gamma   90.00
#
_symmetry.space_group_name_H-M   'P 1'
#
loop_
_entity.id
_entity.type
_entity.pdbx_description
1 polymer ?
#
loop_
_entity_poly.entity_id
_entity_poly.type
_entity_poly.pdbx_seq_one_letter_code
_entity_poly.pdbx_strand_id
1 'polypeptide(L)'
;MGCELTKLASSSNGSNSKSNNVPSLDACGPPPVDSRLPLTAKQKYTMVASWKGISRAMETTGITMFIKLFEEHADLLNMFAKFKELKTKEEQATSEELQEHANKVMNTLDEGIRGLDDLDTFFEFIHQVGASHRRIPGFKQEYFWRIEEPFLSAVSTTLGDRYTQNVEGIYKLTIKFIIETLVAGYEASANNNVDSTTTTSSSTAKGGLSPRTHHNNLNQRNSLLRPAMINPVEALARASGASAPAIRLILSVLLAYPLGLFYRQLKGGPTVRNLFIACTGVSIVLFNYGTDLYHSMLAVAVSFLCNTFLRNSSLMVPVSFTYHMGYLLIGYYYTTSDTYDIKWTMPHCVLVLRLIGLAFDLSDSRKKEAAGKSDDKCIPTPSLLELIAFTYFPASVLVGPQFSFLRYRRFVDGAYEPHTQEAPAYATKKFLQGVFYLVVNQVGTQYVSDAYLMSDEFAAESLFMKHIYLGCWGRITLYKYISIWLLAEGAAVIFGLTYIDAKPGDREYSSDELSGCSNIKVGVFENTSKYGHYVESFNVQTNMWVANYVYKRLRFLNNRMLSHLGALFFLAIWHGFHSGYYVTFLMEFMVIRMEKEVEPIFAKNDKLQKLLQQQPLLRALVFVGLKYYTIVWAGWCLVPFVFLSFHKWWHIYTTVRFTGFILFLGGNAFLAPLLRAVLPRSSSSSSSSSAPKTTVTPANSSTDTSAGPATKKDN
;
A
#
# COMPACT_ATOMS: atom_id res chain seq x y z
N MET A 1 23.12 -21.45 29.93
CA MET A 1 24.40 -22.17 29.79
C MET A 1 24.14 -23.27 28.78
N GLY A 2 24.79 -23.44 27.65
CA GLY A 2 25.93 -22.80 26.98
C GLY A 2 25.90 -23.28 25.52
N CYS A 3 26.77 -22.69 24.71
CA CYS A 3 26.86 -22.74 23.26
C CYS A 3 27.28 -24.11 22.68
N GLU A 4 27.27 -24.17 21.33
CA GLU A 4 28.12 -24.97 20.41
C GLU A 4 27.47 -26.11 19.62
N LEU A 5 27.15 -25.81 18.36
CA LEU A 5 27.07 -26.79 17.26
C LEU A 5 27.79 -26.20 16.04
N THR A 6 29.09 -26.00 16.22
CA THR A 6 30.10 -25.97 15.16
C THR A 6 30.91 -27.25 15.36
N LYS A 7 31.20 -28.01 14.28
CA LYS A 7 32.04 -29.24 14.23
C LYS A 7 31.32 -30.58 14.47
N LEU A 8 30.58 -31.01 13.45
CA LEU A 8 30.60 -32.37 12.92
C LEU A 8 30.65 -32.17 11.39
N ALA A 9 31.61 -32.64 10.61
CA ALA A 9 32.77 -33.46 10.85
C ALA A 9 33.75 -33.21 9.68
N SER A 10 35.01 -32.92 9.99
CA SER A 10 36.13 -33.03 9.07
C SER A 10 36.98 -34.20 9.53
N SER A 11 36.98 -35.32 8.79
CA SER A 11 38.05 -36.33 8.77
C SER A 11 37.64 -37.55 7.93
N SER A 12 37.98 -37.52 6.64
CA SER A 12 38.64 -38.67 5.98
C SER A 12 39.29 -38.20 4.68
N ASN A 13 40.61 -38.07 4.73
CA ASN A 13 41.47 -37.93 3.56
C ASN A 13 41.63 -39.30 2.90
N GLY A 14 41.54 -39.33 1.56
CA GLY A 14 41.83 -40.49 0.73
C GLY A 14 41.95 -40.08 -0.74
N SER A 15 43.20 -39.82 -1.15
CA SER A 15 43.70 -39.48 -2.49
C SER A 15 42.97 -40.09 -3.70
N ASN A 16 42.60 -39.26 -4.69
CA ASN A 16 43.16 -39.40 -6.03
C ASN A 16 42.87 -38.20 -6.93
N SER A 17 43.88 -37.90 -7.76
CA SER A 17 44.03 -36.74 -8.62
C SER A 17 43.01 -36.67 -9.77
N LYS A 18 42.58 -35.44 -10.10
CA LYS A 18 42.56 -34.89 -11.47
C LYS A 18 42.24 -33.39 -11.42
N SER A 19 43.09 -32.64 -12.10
CA SER A 19 43.08 -31.18 -12.24
C SER A 19 41.75 -30.64 -12.76
N ASN A 20 41.21 -29.63 -12.09
CA ASN A 20 40.39 -28.60 -12.72
C ASN A 20 40.69 -27.27 -12.02
N ASN A 21 41.24 -26.33 -12.79
CA ASN A 21 41.51 -24.96 -12.37
C ASN A 21 40.19 -24.28 -11.99
N VAL A 22 40.10 -23.82 -10.75
CA VAL A 22 39.10 -22.87 -10.27
C VAL A 22 39.68 -21.47 -10.45
N PRO A 23 39.01 -20.50 -11.11
CA PRO A 23 39.45 -19.11 -11.09
C PRO A 23 39.22 -18.48 -9.71
N SER A 24 40.17 -17.65 -9.30
CA SER A 24 40.25 -16.90 -8.05
C SER A 24 39.06 -15.96 -7.82
N LEU A 25 38.69 -15.80 -6.54
CA LEU A 25 37.65 -14.92 -6.00
C LEU A 25 38.03 -13.42 -5.97
N ASP A 26 38.66 -12.93 -7.04
CA ASP A 26 39.01 -11.51 -7.24
C ASP A 26 38.56 -11.05 -8.64
N ALA A 27 37.26 -11.08 -8.91
CA ALA A 27 36.64 -10.37 -10.05
C ALA A 27 35.10 -10.41 -9.95
N CYS A 28 34.50 -9.57 -9.10
CA CYS A 28 33.09 -9.22 -9.29
C CYS A 28 33.02 -7.80 -9.85
N GLY A 29 33.27 -7.68 -11.16
CA GLY A 29 32.87 -6.50 -11.91
C GLY A 29 31.34 -6.37 -11.96
N PRO A 30 30.81 -5.21 -12.36
CA PRO A 30 29.36 -5.03 -12.54
C PRO A 30 28.78 -6.13 -13.44
N PRO A 31 27.49 -6.50 -13.27
CA PRO A 31 26.86 -7.57 -14.06
C PRO A 31 27.08 -7.35 -15.56
N PRO A 32 27.26 -8.43 -16.36
CA PRO A 32 27.47 -8.30 -17.78
C PRO A 32 26.28 -7.59 -18.41
N VAL A 33 26.56 -6.51 -19.13
CA VAL A 33 25.55 -5.78 -19.89
C VAL A 33 25.11 -6.66 -21.06
N ASP A 34 23.80 -6.71 -21.32
CA ASP A 34 23.26 -7.40 -22.49
C ASP A 34 23.98 -6.93 -23.77
N SER A 35 24.48 -7.86 -24.56
CA SER A 35 25.30 -7.58 -25.74
C SER A 35 24.57 -6.79 -26.83
N ARG A 36 23.23 -6.72 -26.76
CA ARG A 36 22.39 -5.95 -27.68
C ARG A 36 22.30 -4.47 -27.30
N LEU A 37 22.74 -4.06 -26.10
CA LEU A 37 22.76 -2.65 -25.69
C LEU A 37 24.09 -1.98 -26.10
N PRO A 38 24.08 -0.90 -26.90
CA PRO A 38 25.30 -0.22 -27.33
C PRO A 38 25.90 0.72 -26.25
N LEU A 39 25.57 0.49 -24.98
CA LEU A 39 26.04 1.27 -23.83
C LEU A 39 26.76 0.36 -22.84
N THR A 40 27.89 0.82 -22.32
CA THR A 40 28.51 0.18 -21.14
C THR A 40 27.65 0.38 -19.89
N ALA A 41 27.87 -0.43 -18.84
CA ALA A 41 27.12 -0.31 -17.57
C ALA A 41 27.23 1.10 -16.97
N LYS A 42 28.42 1.72 -17.08
CA LYS A 42 28.67 3.08 -16.61
C LYS A 42 27.92 4.13 -17.45
N GLN A 43 27.87 3.95 -18.77
CA GLN A 43 27.13 4.85 -19.67
C GLN A 43 25.62 4.74 -19.44
N LYS A 44 25.08 3.53 -19.28
CA LYS A 44 23.68 3.30 -18.93
C LYS A 44 23.31 3.95 -17.59
N TYR A 45 24.12 3.77 -16.55
CA TYR A 45 23.90 4.45 -15.27
C TYR A 45 23.87 5.98 -15.43
N THR A 46 24.82 6.53 -16.18
CA THR A 46 24.90 7.97 -16.45
C THR A 46 23.69 8.47 -17.26
N MET A 47 23.21 7.69 -18.23
CA MET A 47 21.99 7.96 -18.99
C MET A 47 20.79 8.06 -18.05
N VAL A 48 20.51 7.00 -17.29
CA VAL A 48 19.37 6.96 -16.36
C VAL A 48 19.46 8.04 -15.29
N ALA A 49 20.65 8.33 -14.78
CA ALA A 49 20.85 9.38 -13.77
C ALA A 49 20.59 10.79 -14.33
N SER A 50 21.16 11.12 -15.50
CA SER A 50 20.96 12.42 -16.14
C SER A 50 19.53 12.60 -16.68
N TRP A 51 18.89 11.52 -17.12
CA TRP A 51 17.51 11.52 -17.61
C TRP A 51 16.50 11.97 -16.54
N LYS A 52 16.81 11.79 -15.24
CA LYS A 52 15.98 12.32 -14.14
C LYS A 52 15.79 13.85 -14.20
N GLY A 53 16.75 14.58 -14.76
CA GLY A 53 16.64 16.03 -14.96
C GLY A 53 15.60 16.36 -16.04
N ILE A 54 15.61 15.59 -17.12
CA ILE A 54 14.69 15.72 -18.25
C ILE A 54 13.30 15.23 -17.87
N SER A 55 13.19 14.14 -17.10
CA SER A 55 11.90 13.59 -16.66
C SER A 55 11.11 14.56 -15.77
N ARG A 56 11.78 15.50 -15.10
CA ARG A 56 11.15 16.58 -14.33
C ARG A 56 10.68 17.75 -15.20
N ALA A 57 11.19 17.87 -16.41
CA ALA A 57 10.91 18.95 -17.36
C ALA A 57 10.44 18.39 -18.72
N MET A 58 9.75 17.24 -18.72
CA MET A 58 9.41 16.51 -19.96
C MET A 58 8.62 17.35 -20.94
N GLU A 59 7.64 18.10 -20.43
CA GLU A 59 6.78 18.95 -21.24
C GLU A 59 7.60 20.05 -21.94
N THR A 60 8.34 20.85 -21.16
CA THR A 60 9.19 21.92 -21.71
C THR A 60 10.25 21.38 -22.67
N THR A 61 10.87 20.24 -22.35
CA THR A 61 11.87 19.60 -23.21
C THR A 61 11.26 19.10 -24.51
N GLY A 62 10.11 18.44 -24.44
CA GLY A 62 9.39 17.92 -25.61
C GLY A 62 8.91 19.02 -26.54
N ILE A 63 8.35 20.11 -25.99
CA ILE A 63 7.94 21.27 -26.79
C ILE A 63 9.17 21.88 -27.48
N THR A 64 10.27 22.07 -26.75
CA THR A 64 11.53 22.60 -27.31
C THR A 64 12.07 21.71 -28.43
N MET A 65 11.98 20.39 -28.27
CA MET A 65 12.38 19.43 -29.30
C MET A 65 11.52 19.58 -30.56
N PHE A 66 10.19 19.68 -30.43
CA PHE A 66 9.31 19.79 -31.59
C PHE A 66 9.38 21.16 -32.28
N ILE A 67 9.57 22.25 -31.53
CA ILE A 67 9.84 23.57 -32.10
C ILE A 67 11.09 23.51 -32.97
N LYS A 68 12.19 22.95 -32.45
CA LYS A 68 13.43 22.77 -33.23
C LYS A 68 13.24 21.85 -34.43
N LEU A 69 12.46 20.78 -34.29
CA LEU A 69 12.13 19.88 -35.39
C LEU A 69 11.44 20.62 -36.54
N PHE A 70 10.45 21.47 -36.25
CA PHE A 70 9.71 22.21 -37.28
C PHE A 70 10.49 23.40 -37.84
N GLU A 71 11.43 23.96 -37.08
CA GLU A 71 12.38 24.95 -37.61
C GLU A 71 13.31 24.34 -38.67
N GLU A 72 13.82 23.14 -38.43
CA GLU A 72 14.75 22.46 -39.33
C GLU A 72 14.04 21.70 -40.46
N HIS A 73 12.82 21.24 -40.21
CA HIS A 73 12.03 20.37 -41.10
C HIS A 73 10.57 20.81 -41.16
N ALA A 74 10.34 22.02 -41.70
CA ALA A 74 9.02 22.64 -41.79
C ALA A 74 8.01 21.81 -42.60
N ASP A 75 8.46 20.94 -43.51
CA ASP A 75 7.62 20.03 -44.28
C ASP A 75 6.92 18.98 -43.40
N LEU A 76 7.56 18.54 -42.31
CA LEU A 76 6.99 17.56 -41.37
C LEU A 76 5.77 18.09 -40.62
N LEU A 77 5.66 19.42 -40.47
CA LEU A 77 4.52 20.06 -39.83
C LEU A 77 3.20 19.71 -40.55
N ASN A 78 3.24 19.50 -41.88
CA ASN A 78 2.07 19.14 -42.68
C ASN A 78 1.49 17.76 -42.33
N MET A 79 2.25 16.90 -41.65
CA MET A 79 1.77 15.61 -41.17
C MET A 79 0.81 15.73 -39.98
N PHE A 80 0.82 16.89 -39.30
CA PHE A 80 0.06 17.11 -38.08
C PHE A 80 -1.23 17.87 -38.35
N ALA A 81 -2.26 17.18 -38.82
CA ALA A 81 -3.54 17.78 -39.23
C ALA A 81 -4.17 18.75 -38.21
N LYS A 82 -3.91 18.56 -36.91
CA LYS A 82 -4.45 19.38 -35.82
C LYS A 82 -3.75 20.72 -35.61
N PHE A 83 -2.48 20.83 -36.00
CA PHE A 83 -1.65 22.01 -35.71
C PHE A 83 -0.69 22.38 -36.84
N LYS A 84 -0.96 21.89 -38.06
CA LYS A 84 -0.19 22.19 -39.27
C LYS A 84 -0.10 23.68 -39.63
N GLU A 85 -1.00 24.50 -39.07
CA GLU A 85 -1.04 25.94 -39.31
C GLU A 85 -0.09 26.73 -38.38
N LEU A 86 0.49 26.10 -37.36
CA LEU A 86 1.40 26.75 -36.40
C LEU A 86 2.79 26.93 -37.02
N LYS A 87 3.00 28.07 -37.69
CA LYS A 87 4.24 28.32 -38.46
C LYS A 87 5.28 29.11 -37.69
N THR A 88 4.92 29.68 -36.55
CA THR A 88 5.83 30.48 -35.70
C THR A 88 6.18 29.74 -34.41
N LYS A 89 7.34 30.05 -33.82
CA LYS A 89 7.82 29.41 -32.59
C LYS A 89 6.90 29.71 -31.41
N GLU A 90 6.38 30.94 -31.37
CA GLU A 90 5.50 31.43 -30.32
C GLU A 90 4.16 30.69 -30.33
N GLU A 91 3.55 30.53 -31.52
CA GLU A 91 2.31 29.77 -31.69
C GLU A 91 2.51 28.29 -31.32
N GLN A 92 3.63 27.69 -31.76
CA GLN A 92 3.99 26.31 -31.43
C GLN A 92 4.19 26.11 -29.92
N ALA A 93 4.90 27.02 -29.24
CA ALA A 93 5.14 26.93 -27.80
C ALA A 93 3.84 26.97 -26.98
N THR A 94 2.84 27.73 -27.45
CA THR A 94 1.56 27.91 -26.74
C THR A 94 0.46 26.91 -27.15
N SER A 95 0.68 26.06 -28.15
CA SER A 95 -0.36 25.12 -28.62
C SER A 95 -0.53 23.92 -27.70
N GLU A 96 -1.75 23.73 -27.21
CA GLU A 96 -2.14 22.58 -26.41
C GLU A 96 -2.01 21.26 -27.21
N GLU A 97 -2.33 21.26 -28.50
CA GLU A 97 -2.24 20.06 -29.33
C GLU A 97 -0.80 19.62 -29.57
N LEU A 98 0.13 20.57 -29.74
CA LEU A 98 1.55 20.27 -29.83
C LEU A 98 2.09 19.78 -28.49
N GLN A 99 1.69 20.41 -27.39
CA GLN A 99 2.07 20.01 -26.03
C GLN A 99 1.61 18.57 -25.73
N GLU A 100 0.38 18.20 -26.06
CA GLU A 100 -0.12 16.84 -25.89
C GLU A 100 0.68 15.82 -26.72
N HIS A 101 1.07 16.17 -27.94
CA HIS A 101 1.86 15.29 -28.80
C HIS A 101 3.30 15.16 -28.29
N ALA A 102 3.94 16.28 -27.96
CA ALA A 102 5.27 16.33 -27.36
C ALA A 102 5.36 15.48 -26.09
N ASN A 103 4.37 15.59 -25.21
CA ASN A 103 4.28 14.80 -23.99
C ASN A 103 4.15 13.29 -24.27
N LYS A 104 3.38 12.88 -25.29
CA LYS A 104 3.30 11.46 -25.68
C LYS A 104 4.66 10.93 -26.12
N VAL A 105 5.36 11.66 -26.98
CA VAL A 105 6.68 11.24 -27.46
C VAL A 105 7.71 11.20 -26.33
N MET A 106 7.73 12.21 -25.45
CA MET A 106 8.65 12.22 -24.31
C MET A 106 8.37 11.10 -23.31
N ASN A 107 7.10 10.74 -23.07
CA ASN A 107 6.76 9.58 -22.23
C ASN A 107 7.19 8.26 -22.88
N THR A 108 7.05 8.12 -24.20
CA THR A 108 7.58 6.95 -24.93
C THR A 108 9.10 6.85 -24.82
N LEU A 109 9.81 7.97 -24.90
CA LEU A 109 11.26 8.00 -24.69
C LEU A 109 11.62 7.68 -23.22
N ASP A 110 10.87 8.17 -22.24
CA ASP A 110 11.05 7.84 -20.82
C ASP A 110 10.86 6.35 -20.55
N GLU A 111 9.79 5.75 -21.10
CA GLU A 111 9.53 4.32 -21.01
C GLU A 111 10.63 3.50 -21.70
N GLY A 112 11.09 3.92 -22.88
CA GLY A 112 12.23 3.30 -23.58
C GLY A 112 13.53 3.36 -22.76
N ILE A 113 13.83 4.51 -22.13
CA ILE A 113 15.04 4.67 -21.32
C ILE A 113 14.98 3.87 -20.02
N ARG A 114 13.80 3.75 -19.41
CA ARG A 114 13.57 2.86 -18.25
C ARG A 114 13.65 1.38 -18.62
N GLY A 115 13.27 1.04 -19.86
CA GLY A 115 13.36 -0.31 -20.41
C GLY A 115 14.79 -0.80 -20.68
N LEU A 116 15.83 0.05 -20.58
CA LEU A 116 17.22 -0.36 -20.84
C LEU A 116 17.77 -1.41 -19.84
N ASP A 117 17.03 -1.71 -18.76
CA ASP A 117 17.29 -2.82 -17.82
C ASP A 117 16.76 -4.18 -18.30
N ASP A 118 15.76 -4.18 -19.18
CA ASP A 118 15.15 -5.38 -19.76
C ASP A 118 14.94 -5.16 -21.27
N LEU A 119 15.92 -5.61 -22.06
CA LEU A 119 15.90 -5.37 -23.50
C LEU A 119 14.75 -6.08 -24.23
N ASP A 120 14.21 -7.17 -23.69
CA ASP A 120 13.12 -7.87 -24.36
C ASP A 120 11.83 -7.04 -24.29
N THR A 121 11.52 -6.50 -23.11
CA THR A 121 10.42 -5.55 -22.92
C THR A 121 10.66 -4.25 -23.70
N PHE A 122 11.90 -3.75 -23.74
CA PHE A 122 12.27 -2.58 -24.54
C PHE A 122 11.98 -2.80 -26.04
N PHE A 123 12.44 -3.92 -26.60
CA PHE A 123 12.23 -4.23 -28.02
C PHE A 123 10.75 -4.40 -28.35
N GLU A 124 9.98 -5.10 -27.52
CA GLU A 124 8.54 -5.28 -27.73
C GLU A 124 7.82 -3.92 -27.78
N PHE A 125 8.08 -3.07 -26.80
CA PHE A 125 7.47 -1.75 -26.69
C PHE A 125 7.85 -0.83 -27.86
N ILE A 126 9.16 -0.66 -28.14
CA ILE A 126 9.63 0.24 -29.19
C ILE A 126 9.24 -0.27 -30.58
N HIS A 127 9.22 -1.59 -30.82
CA HIS A 127 8.71 -2.14 -32.07
C HIS A 127 7.21 -1.83 -32.27
N GLN A 128 6.40 -1.91 -31.21
CA GLN A 128 4.98 -1.58 -31.29
C GLN A 128 4.77 -0.09 -31.64
N VAL A 129 5.58 0.79 -31.05
CA VAL A 129 5.57 2.22 -31.38
C VAL A 129 5.95 2.43 -32.85
N GLY A 130 7.05 1.83 -33.31
CA GLY A 130 7.47 1.88 -34.71
C GLY A 130 6.38 1.42 -35.67
N ALA A 131 5.76 0.27 -35.41
CA ALA A 131 4.66 -0.27 -36.20
C ALA A 131 3.42 0.64 -36.24
N SER A 132 3.14 1.38 -35.16
CA SER A 132 1.99 2.29 -35.10
C SER A 132 2.11 3.46 -36.07
N HIS A 133 3.32 3.93 -36.36
CA HIS A 133 3.57 5.07 -37.26
C HIS A 133 3.26 4.74 -38.72
N ARG A 134 3.20 3.46 -39.09
CA ARG A 134 2.78 3.04 -40.44
C ARG A 134 1.30 3.30 -40.73
N ARG A 135 0.49 3.50 -39.68
CA ARG A 135 -0.92 3.89 -39.80
C ARG A 135 -1.08 5.36 -40.16
N ILE A 136 -0.01 6.15 -40.13
CA ILE A 136 -0.01 7.58 -40.47
C ILE A 136 0.18 7.70 -41.99
N PRO A 137 -0.82 8.22 -42.74
CA PRO A 137 -0.70 8.37 -44.19
C PRO A 137 0.50 9.24 -44.58
N GLY A 138 1.33 8.73 -45.50
CA GLY A 138 2.51 9.46 -46.01
C GLY A 138 3.71 9.49 -45.07
N PHE A 139 3.67 8.79 -43.92
CA PHE A 139 4.84 8.67 -43.04
C PHE A 139 5.91 7.79 -43.68
N LYS A 140 7.17 8.22 -43.56
CA LYS A 140 8.33 7.49 -44.05
C LYS A 140 9.31 7.26 -42.91
N GLN A 141 10.03 6.15 -42.94
CA GLN A 141 10.98 5.81 -41.88
C GLN A 141 12.11 6.84 -41.71
N GLU A 142 12.45 7.56 -42.79
CA GLU A 142 13.43 8.66 -42.78
C GLU A 142 13.03 9.80 -41.84
N TYR A 143 11.74 9.93 -41.49
CA TYR A 143 11.26 10.96 -40.57
C TYR A 143 11.64 10.69 -39.11
N PHE A 144 11.85 9.42 -38.72
CA PHE A 144 12.34 9.13 -37.37
C PHE A 144 13.72 9.73 -37.12
N TRP A 145 14.60 9.68 -38.13
CA TRP A 145 15.95 10.24 -38.06
C TRP A 145 15.99 11.77 -37.97
N ARG A 146 14.91 12.44 -38.36
CA ARG A 146 14.79 13.91 -38.24
C ARG A 146 14.65 14.39 -36.80
N ILE A 147 14.37 13.49 -35.85
CA ILE A 147 14.20 13.81 -34.42
C ILE A 147 15.55 13.84 -33.68
N GLU A 148 16.61 13.21 -34.20
CA GLU A 148 17.89 13.04 -33.49
C GLU A 148 18.50 14.37 -33.01
N GLU A 149 18.78 15.29 -33.93
CA GLU A 149 19.39 16.59 -33.60
C GLU A 149 18.47 17.50 -32.75
N PRO A 150 17.17 17.67 -33.09
CA PRO A 150 16.24 18.40 -32.24
C PRO A 150 16.15 17.86 -30.81
N PHE A 151 16.18 16.53 -30.65
CA PHE A 151 16.17 15.88 -29.34
C PHE A 151 17.44 16.21 -28.55
N LEU A 152 18.62 16.02 -29.14
CA LEU A 152 19.90 16.31 -28.47
C LEU A 152 20.00 17.79 -28.08
N SER A 153 19.52 18.68 -28.95
CA SER A 153 19.49 20.12 -28.72
C SER A 153 18.53 20.52 -27.59
N ALA A 154 17.36 19.88 -27.49
CA ALA A 154 16.42 20.10 -26.40
C ALA A 154 16.92 19.55 -25.06
N VAL A 155 17.55 18.38 -25.08
CA VAL A 155 18.20 17.77 -23.92
C VAL A 155 19.35 18.64 -23.41
N SER A 156 20.20 19.15 -24.31
CA SER A 156 21.28 20.07 -23.98
C SER A 156 20.76 21.33 -23.30
N THR A 157 19.70 21.93 -23.85
CA THR A 157 19.06 23.12 -23.29
C THR A 157 18.53 22.85 -21.88
N THR A 158 17.92 21.68 -21.65
CA THR A 158 17.31 21.32 -20.36
C THR A 158 18.34 20.96 -19.29
N LEU A 159 19.42 20.27 -19.68
CA LEU A 159 20.45 19.85 -18.74
C LEU A 159 21.46 20.97 -18.43
N GLY A 160 21.61 21.97 -19.31
CA GLY A 160 22.50 23.11 -19.12
C GLY A 160 23.94 22.66 -18.89
N ASP A 161 24.58 23.20 -17.84
CA ASP A 161 25.97 22.88 -17.46
C ASP A 161 26.21 21.38 -17.16
N ARG A 162 25.15 20.59 -16.92
CA ARG A 162 25.24 19.14 -16.72
C ARG A 162 25.40 18.36 -18.03
N TYR A 163 25.16 18.99 -19.18
CA TYR A 163 25.32 18.40 -20.51
C TYR A 163 26.78 18.45 -20.96
N THR A 164 27.63 17.66 -20.30
CA THR A 164 29.05 17.52 -20.66
C THR A 164 29.24 16.77 -21.97
N GLN A 165 30.41 16.89 -22.62
CA GLN A 165 30.75 16.11 -23.83
C GLN A 165 30.58 14.59 -23.65
N ASN A 166 30.86 14.08 -22.45
CA ASN A 166 30.63 12.67 -22.13
C ASN A 166 29.13 12.34 -22.11
N VAL A 167 28.30 13.20 -21.52
CA VAL A 167 26.85 13.03 -21.50
C VAL A 167 26.29 13.11 -22.92
N GLU A 168 26.71 14.09 -23.71
CA GLU A 168 26.34 14.23 -25.12
C GLU A 168 26.61 12.94 -25.92
N GLY A 169 27.80 12.36 -25.78
CA GLY A 169 28.15 11.10 -26.45
C GLY A 169 27.23 9.93 -26.06
N ILE A 170 26.80 9.87 -24.80
CA ILE A 170 25.87 8.85 -24.30
C ILE A 170 24.46 9.08 -24.87
N TYR A 171 23.99 10.33 -24.91
CA TYR A 171 22.69 10.68 -25.51
C TYR A 171 22.65 10.36 -27.00
N LYS A 172 23.72 10.65 -27.75
CA LYS A 172 23.86 10.28 -29.17
C LYS A 172 23.74 8.77 -29.39
N LEU A 173 24.47 7.97 -28.61
CA LEU A 173 24.38 6.51 -28.69
C LEU A 173 22.98 5.99 -28.37
N THR A 174 22.34 6.55 -27.35
CA THR A 174 21.04 6.09 -26.85
C THR A 174 19.91 6.44 -27.81
N ILE A 175 19.85 7.68 -28.30
CA ILE A 175 18.79 8.09 -29.22
C ILE A 175 18.90 7.35 -30.55
N LYS A 176 20.14 7.14 -31.05
CA LYS A 176 20.38 6.36 -32.25
C LYS A 176 19.87 4.92 -32.09
N PHE A 177 20.17 4.27 -30.96
CA PHE A 177 19.68 2.93 -30.66
C PHE A 177 18.14 2.85 -30.63
N ILE A 178 17.48 3.84 -30.01
CA ILE A 178 16.01 3.92 -29.98
C ILE A 178 15.44 4.10 -31.40
N ILE A 179 16.02 5.01 -32.20
CA ILE A 179 15.57 5.27 -33.58
C ILE A 179 15.76 4.03 -34.47
N GLU A 180 16.92 3.37 -34.40
CA GLU A 180 17.18 2.12 -35.14
C GLU A 180 16.13 1.05 -34.78
N THR A 181 15.79 0.94 -33.50
CA THR A 181 14.75 0.01 -33.02
C THR A 181 13.36 0.41 -33.51
N LEU A 182 13.00 1.70 -33.52
CA LEU A 182 11.74 2.21 -34.08
C LEU A 182 11.62 1.87 -35.57
N VAL A 183 12.70 2.07 -36.33
CA VAL A 183 12.76 1.75 -37.76
C VAL A 183 12.61 0.24 -37.98
N ALA A 184 13.29 -0.60 -37.19
CA ALA A 184 13.14 -2.05 -37.25
C ALA A 184 11.68 -2.48 -37.02
N GLY A 185 10.98 -1.90 -36.04
CA GLY A 185 9.56 -2.15 -35.81
C GLY A 185 8.66 -1.69 -36.96
N TYR A 186 8.98 -0.53 -37.54
CA TYR A 186 8.29 0.03 -38.70
C TYR A 186 8.43 -0.86 -39.95
N GLU A 187 9.62 -1.41 -40.20
CA GLU A 187 9.93 -2.31 -41.31
C GLU A 187 9.38 -3.72 -41.10
N ALA A 188 9.48 -4.29 -39.89
CA ALA A 188 8.94 -5.60 -39.58
C ALA A 188 7.41 -5.66 -39.79
N SER A 189 6.71 -4.55 -39.52
CA SER A 189 5.28 -4.42 -39.83
C SER A 189 4.97 -4.36 -41.33
N ALA A 190 5.94 -4.05 -42.19
CA ALA A 190 5.82 -4.09 -43.64
C ALA A 190 5.76 -5.53 -44.16
N ASN A 191 6.65 -6.38 -43.66
CA ASN A 191 6.80 -7.76 -44.15
C ASN A 191 5.58 -8.63 -43.80
N ASN A 192 4.90 -8.35 -42.68
CA ASN A 192 3.65 -9.02 -42.31
C ASN A 192 2.43 -8.64 -43.19
N ASN A 193 2.52 -7.58 -44.00
CA ASN A 193 1.48 -7.19 -44.97
C ASN A 193 1.76 -7.70 -46.40
N VAL A 194 2.93 -8.30 -46.66
CA VAL A 194 3.28 -8.83 -47.99
C VAL A 194 2.83 -10.29 -48.15
N ASP A 195 2.75 -11.07 -47.06
CA ASP A 195 2.32 -12.48 -47.09
C ASP A 195 0.81 -12.70 -47.29
N SER A 196 -0.02 -11.65 -47.36
CA SER A 196 -1.46 -11.76 -47.60
C SER A 196 -1.91 -11.60 -49.06
N THR A 197 -0.98 -11.46 -50.03
CA THR A 197 -1.38 -11.13 -51.42
C THR A 197 -0.88 -12.08 -52.51
N THR A 198 -0.21 -13.18 -52.19
CA THR A 198 0.20 -14.14 -53.25
C THR A 198 0.12 -15.59 -52.79
N THR A 199 -1.05 -16.21 -52.98
CA THR A 199 -1.10 -17.67 -53.23
C THR A 199 -2.39 -18.04 -53.97
N THR A 200 -2.29 -18.11 -55.30
CA THR A 200 -3.02 -19.13 -56.05
C THR A 200 -2.04 -20.24 -56.45
N SER A 201 -2.53 -21.46 -56.29
CA SER A 201 -2.01 -22.77 -56.71
C SER A 201 -0.86 -23.44 -55.93
N SER A 202 -1.29 -24.48 -55.20
CA SER A 202 -0.85 -25.89 -55.26
C SER A 202 -0.02 -26.43 -54.08
N SER A 203 -0.69 -27.33 -53.33
CA SER A 203 -0.25 -28.61 -52.74
C SER A 203 1.18 -28.71 -52.16
N THR A 204 1.45 -29.24 -50.96
CA THR A 204 0.89 -30.44 -50.32
C THR A 204 1.46 -30.57 -48.90
N ALA A 205 0.60 -30.95 -47.94
CA ALA A 205 0.85 -31.79 -46.75
C ALA A 205 2.14 -31.64 -45.90
N LYS A 206 1.99 -31.32 -44.61
CA LYS A 206 1.83 -32.28 -43.48
C LYS A 206 1.70 -31.50 -42.16
N GLY A 207 0.91 -32.08 -41.25
CA GLY A 207 0.38 -31.42 -40.06
C GLY A 207 1.23 -31.50 -38.79
N GLY A 208 0.73 -30.81 -37.77
CA GLY A 208 1.28 -30.81 -36.42
C GLY A 208 0.64 -29.72 -35.56
N LEU A 209 -0.41 -30.09 -34.82
CA LEU A 209 -1.29 -29.24 -34.00
C LEU A 209 -0.62 -28.73 -32.71
N SER A 210 -0.91 -27.48 -32.32
CA SER A 210 -1.13 -27.08 -30.92
C SER A 210 -2.07 -25.85 -30.85
N PRO A 211 -3.05 -25.77 -29.92
CA PRO A 211 -4.18 -24.85 -30.05
C PRO A 211 -3.94 -23.46 -29.41
N ARG A 212 -4.21 -22.41 -30.19
CA ARG A 212 -4.30 -21.01 -29.77
C ARG A 212 -5.73 -20.65 -29.36
N THR A 213 -5.84 -19.94 -28.24
CA THR A 213 -7.02 -19.31 -27.67
C THR A 213 -7.59 -18.22 -28.59
N HIS A 214 -8.80 -18.44 -29.09
CA HIS A 214 -9.64 -17.42 -29.72
C HIS A 214 -10.61 -16.86 -28.68
N HIS A 215 -10.45 -15.59 -28.30
CA HIS A 215 -11.55 -14.63 -28.05
C HIS A 215 -10.96 -13.32 -27.52
N ASN A 216 -10.90 -12.29 -28.38
CA ASN A 216 -11.00 -10.87 -28.01
C ASN A 216 -10.83 -9.98 -29.27
N ASN A 217 -11.73 -10.11 -30.25
CA ASN A 217 -11.68 -9.23 -31.43
C ASN A 217 -13.05 -8.67 -31.86
N LEU A 218 -13.99 -8.54 -30.91
CA LEU A 218 -15.28 -7.89 -31.18
C LEU A 218 -15.48 -6.50 -30.53
N ASN A 219 -14.60 -6.04 -29.64
CA ASN A 219 -14.79 -4.76 -28.96
C ASN A 219 -14.18 -3.53 -29.65
N GLN A 220 -13.47 -3.68 -30.77
CA GLN A 220 -12.71 -2.57 -31.37
C GLN A 220 -13.41 -1.84 -32.53
N ARG A 221 -14.56 -2.34 -33.03
CA ARG A 221 -15.22 -1.76 -34.22
C ARG A 221 -16.26 -0.67 -33.93
N ASN A 222 -16.65 -0.42 -32.68
CA ASN A 222 -17.74 0.52 -32.36
C ASN A 222 -17.29 1.90 -31.80
N SER A 223 -15.99 2.26 -31.83
CA SER A 223 -15.51 3.51 -31.22
C SER A 223 -15.28 4.69 -32.19
N LEU A 224 -15.44 4.53 -33.50
CA LEU A 224 -15.00 5.53 -34.49
C LEU A 224 -16.01 6.62 -34.86
N LEU A 225 -17.19 6.68 -34.23
CA LEU A 225 -18.22 7.68 -34.54
C LEU A 225 -18.93 8.25 -33.31
N ARG A 226 -18.19 8.63 -32.25
CA ARG A 226 -18.72 9.50 -31.20
C ARG A 226 -17.87 10.76 -31.06
N PRO A 227 -18.47 11.95 -30.94
CA PRO A 227 -17.73 13.14 -30.52
C PRO A 227 -17.03 12.83 -29.19
N ALA A 228 -15.75 13.16 -29.08
CA ALA A 228 -14.94 12.90 -27.90
C ALA A 228 -15.51 13.67 -26.70
N MET A 229 -16.44 13.07 -25.97
CA MET A 229 -16.79 13.54 -24.64
C MET A 229 -15.54 13.37 -23.79
N ILE A 230 -14.97 14.50 -23.36
CA ILE A 230 -13.86 14.54 -22.41
C ILE A 230 -14.26 13.68 -21.22
N ASN A 231 -13.51 12.60 -20.95
CA ASN A 231 -13.76 11.74 -19.81
C ASN A 231 -13.57 12.60 -18.54
N PRO A 232 -14.61 12.81 -17.71
CA PRO A 232 -14.52 13.72 -16.57
C PRO A 232 -13.46 13.29 -15.56
N VAL A 233 -13.16 11.98 -15.47
CA VAL A 233 -12.07 11.47 -14.63
C VAL A 233 -10.71 11.94 -15.14
N GLU A 234 -10.49 11.92 -16.46
CA GLU A 234 -9.23 12.36 -17.06
C GLU A 234 -9.07 13.87 -16.97
N ALA A 235 -10.15 14.64 -17.15
CA ALA A 235 -10.13 16.09 -16.95
C ALA A 235 -9.75 16.46 -15.51
N LEU A 236 -10.38 15.82 -14.51
CA LEU A 236 -10.07 16.06 -13.11
C LEU A 236 -8.65 15.63 -12.73
N ALA A 237 -8.18 14.50 -13.27
CA ALA A 237 -6.81 14.03 -13.06
C ALA A 237 -5.77 15.03 -13.57
N ARG A 238 -5.97 15.57 -14.78
CA ARG A 238 -5.12 16.61 -15.36
C ARG A 238 -5.15 17.89 -14.52
N ALA A 239 -6.34 18.34 -14.11
CA ALA A 239 -6.51 19.58 -13.35
C ALA A 239 -5.89 19.51 -11.94
N SER A 240 -5.93 18.35 -11.28
CA SER A 240 -5.42 18.20 -9.90
C SER A 240 -3.98 17.69 -9.82
N GLY A 241 -3.38 17.25 -10.93
CA GLY A 241 -2.09 16.55 -10.94
C GLY A 241 -2.13 15.16 -10.28
N ALA A 242 -3.31 14.58 -10.06
CA ALA A 242 -3.47 13.27 -9.44
C ALA A 242 -3.63 12.18 -10.51
N SER A 243 -3.34 10.93 -10.15
CA SER A 243 -3.54 9.81 -11.07
C SER A 243 -5.03 9.53 -11.30
N ALA A 244 -5.41 9.09 -12.50
CA ALA A 244 -6.80 8.74 -12.81
C ALA A 244 -7.40 7.69 -11.84
N PRO A 245 -6.67 6.65 -11.38
CA PRO A 245 -7.14 5.75 -10.33
C PRO A 245 -7.43 6.46 -9.00
N ALA A 246 -6.62 7.44 -8.59
CA ALA A 246 -6.87 8.22 -7.37
C ALA A 246 -8.14 9.06 -7.47
N ILE A 247 -8.43 9.63 -8.65
CA ILE A 247 -9.67 10.36 -8.91
C ILE A 247 -10.88 9.41 -8.83
N ARG A 248 -10.83 8.24 -9.47
CA ARG A 248 -11.92 7.24 -9.38
C ARG A 248 -12.18 6.83 -7.94
N LEU A 249 -11.13 6.62 -7.16
CA LEU A 249 -11.20 6.26 -5.75
C LEU A 249 -11.94 7.33 -4.94
N ILE A 250 -11.52 8.60 -5.04
CA ILE A 250 -12.14 9.72 -4.31
C ILE A 250 -13.61 9.88 -4.74
N LEU A 251 -13.90 9.89 -6.03
CA LEU A 251 -15.28 10.00 -6.53
C LEU A 251 -16.17 8.88 -5.99
N SER A 252 -15.63 7.67 -5.86
CA SER A 252 -16.39 6.52 -5.34
C SER A 252 -16.65 6.61 -3.84
N VAL A 253 -15.67 7.10 -3.06
CA VAL A 253 -15.87 7.35 -1.62
C VAL A 253 -16.89 8.47 -1.41
N LEU A 254 -16.85 9.52 -2.23
CA LEU A 254 -17.81 10.62 -2.17
C LEU A 254 -19.22 10.17 -2.60
N LEU A 255 -19.33 9.30 -3.61
CA LEU A 255 -20.60 8.73 -4.07
C LEU A 255 -21.31 7.93 -2.97
N ALA A 256 -20.57 7.36 -2.01
CA ALA A 256 -21.18 6.63 -0.90
C ALA A 256 -22.04 7.51 0.03
N TYR A 257 -21.82 8.84 0.09
CA TYR A 257 -22.65 9.75 0.89
C TYR A 257 -24.09 9.86 0.37
N PRO A 258 -24.35 10.27 -0.89
CA PRO A 258 -25.71 10.31 -1.41
C PRO A 258 -26.36 8.92 -1.47
N LEU A 259 -25.59 7.86 -1.72
CA LEU A 259 -26.10 6.48 -1.64
C LEU A 259 -26.57 6.12 -0.22
N GLY A 260 -25.84 6.54 0.81
CA GLY A 260 -26.23 6.34 2.20
C GLY A 260 -27.48 7.14 2.57
N LEU A 261 -27.63 8.37 2.07
CA LEU A 261 -28.85 9.16 2.27
C LEU A 261 -30.06 8.49 1.62
N PHE A 262 -29.90 7.99 0.39
CA PHE A 262 -30.94 7.22 -0.28
C PHE A 262 -31.26 5.92 0.47
N TYR A 263 -30.23 5.23 0.99
CA TYR A 263 -30.41 4.02 1.80
C TYR A 263 -31.32 4.24 3.01
N ARG A 264 -31.18 5.39 3.70
CA ARG A 264 -32.07 5.73 4.84
C ARG A 264 -33.54 5.89 4.45
N GLN A 265 -33.81 6.24 3.20
CA GLN A 265 -35.17 6.43 2.69
C GLN A 265 -35.77 5.14 2.11
N LEU A 266 -34.98 4.07 1.97
CA LEU A 266 -35.44 2.80 1.42
C LEU A 266 -36.51 2.18 2.33
N LYS A 267 -37.71 2.07 1.77
CA LYS A 267 -38.79 1.27 2.36
C LYS A 267 -38.61 -0.18 1.92
N GLY A 268 -38.56 -1.10 2.88
CA GLY A 268 -38.46 -2.53 2.59
C GLY A 268 -37.74 -3.31 3.68
N GLY A 269 -37.84 -4.64 3.62
CA GLY A 269 -37.14 -5.54 4.54
C GLY A 269 -35.66 -5.76 4.22
N PRO A 270 -34.98 -6.64 4.96
CA PRO A 270 -33.56 -6.95 4.80
C PRO A 270 -33.13 -7.30 3.38
N THR A 271 -33.97 -7.97 2.60
CA THR A 271 -33.67 -8.34 1.20
C THR A 271 -33.44 -7.12 0.31
N VAL A 272 -34.33 -6.13 0.38
CA VAL A 272 -34.24 -4.89 -0.43
C VAL A 272 -32.99 -4.10 -0.05
N ARG A 273 -32.72 -4.02 1.26
CA ARG A 273 -31.51 -3.37 1.80
C ARG A 273 -30.23 -4.05 1.31
N ASN A 274 -30.16 -5.38 1.39
CA ASN A 274 -29.01 -6.14 0.88
C ASN A 274 -28.85 -5.98 -0.64
N LEU A 275 -29.93 -6.03 -1.42
CA LEU A 275 -29.88 -5.82 -2.87
C LEU A 275 -29.32 -4.45 -3.22
N PHE A 276 -29.80 -3.40 -2.56
CA PHE A 276 -29.28 -2.04 -2.78
C PHE A 276 -27.78 -1.96 -2.50
N ILE A 277 -27.35 -2.47 -1.34
CA ILE A 277 -25.93 -2.47 -0.93
C ILE A 277 -25.09 -3.26 -1.94
N ALA A 278 -25.54 -4.47 -2.33
CA ALA A 278 -24.85 -5.32 -3.28
C ALA A 278 -24.72 -4.65 -4.66
N CYS A 279 -25.81 -4.14 -5.23
CA CYS A 279 -25.81 -3.51 -6.55
C CYS A 279 -24.89 -2.29 -6.57
N THR A 280 -25.08 -1.36 -5.63
CA THR A 280 -24.31 -0.10 -5.59
C THR A 280 -22.82 -0.35 -5.32
N GLY A 281 -22.49 -1.29 -4.43
CA GLY A 281 -21.12 -1.65 -4.15
C GLY A 281 -20.39 -2.36 -5.28
N VAL A 282 -21.06 -3.30 -5.95
CA VAL A 282 -20.51 -3.96 -7.15
C VAL A 282 -20.29 -2.93 -8.26
N SER A 283 -21.20 -1.98 -8.45
CA SER A 283 -21.02 -0.86 -9.39
C SER A 283 -19.81 0.01 -9.05
N ILE A 284 -19.56 0.30 -7.76
CA ILE A 284 -18.37 1.05 -7.32
C ILE A 284 -17.08 0.30 -7.69
N VAL A 285 -17.01 -1.01 -7.43
CA VAL A 285 -15.81 -1.80 -7.76
C VAL A 285 -15.62 -1.90 -9.27
N LEU A 286 -16.70 -2.11 -10.02
CA LEU A 286 -16.69 -2.12 -11.49
C LEU A 286 -16.20 -0.79 -12.08
N PHE A 287 -16.61 0.35 -11.51
CA PHE A 287 -16.16 1.67 -11.94
C PHE A 287 -14.66 1.88 -11.73
N ASN A 288 -14.09 1.37 -10.63
CA ASN A 288 -12.67 1.56 -10.32
C ASN A 288 -11.78 0.61 -11.12
N TYR A 289 -12.17 -0.67 -11.21
CA TYR A 289 -11.28 -1.76 -11.66
C TYR A 289 -11.79 -2.52 -12.90
N GLY A 290 -12.97 -2.19 -13.43
CA GLY A 290 -13.50 -2.83 -14.62
C GLY A 290 -13.61 -4.34 -14.47
N THR A 291 -13.04 -5.08 -15.41
CA THR A 291 -13.09 -6.55 -15.44
C THR A 291 -12.44 -7.20 -14.24
N ASP A 292 -11.45 -6.56 -13.61
CA ASP A 292 -10.72 -7.09 -12.44
C ASP A 292 -11.63 -7.31 -11.21
N LEU A 293 -12.89 -6.85 -11.24
CA LEU A 293 -13.95 -7.26 -10.33
C LEU A 293 -14.03 -8.79 -10.12
N TYR A 294 -13.65 -9.59 -11.13
CA TYR A 294 -13.69 -11.05 -11.03
C TYR A 294 -12.87 -11.58 -9.84
N HIS A 295 -11.77 -10.91 -9.46
CA HIS A 295 -10.94 -11.32 -8.33
C HIS A 295 -11.71 -11.33 -7.02
N SER A 296 -12.43 -10.24 -6.72
CA SER A 296 -13.24 -10.13 -5.50
C SER A 296 -14.52 -10.97 -5.58
N MET A 297 -15.10 -11.15 -6.78
CA MET A 297 -16.23 -12.07 -6.99
C MET A 297 -15.83 -13.52 -6.71
N LEU A 298 -14.64 -13.94 -7.15
CA LEU A 298 -14.11 -15.27 -6.90
C LEU A 298 -13.90 -15.51 -5.39
N ALA A 299 -13.37 -14.52 -4.67
CA ALA A 299 -13.23 -14.61 -3.21
C ALA A 299 -14.58 -14.79 -2.50
N VAL A 300 -15.63 -14.09 -2.94
CA VAL A 300 -16.99 -14.28 -2.43
C VAL A 300 -17.53 -15.66 -2.76
N ALA A 301 -17.35 -16.14 -4.00
CA ALA A 301 -17.79 -17.46 -4.42
C ALA A 301 -17.12 -18.56 -3.58
N VAL A 302 -15.80 -18.52 -3.40
CA VAL A 302 -15.07 -19.50 -2.59
C VAL A 302 -15.49 -19.42 -1.12
N SER A 303 -15.68 -18.23 -0.56
CA SER A 303 -16.23 -18.08 0.79
C SER A 303 -17.62 -18.69 0.92
N PHE A 304 -18.51 -18.48 -0.05
CA PHE A 304 -19.85 -19.07 -0.05
C PHE A 304 -19.80 -20.60 -0.08
N LEU A 305 -18.96 -21.18 -0.96
CA LEU A 305 -18.77 -22.62 -1.05
C LEU A 305 -18.18 -23.19 0.25
N CYS A 306 -17.17 -22.53 0.84
CA CYS A 306 -16.60 -22.95 2.13
C CYS A 306 -17.66 -22.90 3.25
N ASN A 307 -18.43 -21.83 3.33
CA ASN A 307 -19.47 -21.64 4.35
C ASN A 307 -20.63 -22.65 4.22
N THR A 308 -20.87 -23.14 3.00
CA THR A 308 -21.93 -24.11 2.70
C THR A 308 -21.46 -25.55 2.92
N PHE A 309 -20.36 -25.95 2.28
CA PHE A 309 -19.90 -27.34 2.26
C PHE A 309 -19.04 -27.71 3.46
N LEU A 310 -18.23 -26.78 3.97
CA LEU A 310 -17.38 -27.01 5.14
C LEU A 310 -18.04 -26.55 6.44
N ARG A 311 -19.36 -26.27 6.41
CA ARG A 311 -20.10 -25.75 7.56
C ARG A 311 -19.86 -26.56 8.82
N ASN A 312 -19.86 -27.89 8.77
CA ASN A 312 -19.68 -28.73 9.97
C ASN A 312 -18.24 -29.23 10.14
N SER A 313 -17.31 -28.79 9.30
CA SER A 313 -15.93 -29.27 9.31
C SER A 313 -14.99 -28.34 10.09
N SER A 314 -14.00 -28.93 10.76
CA SER A 314 -12.86 -28.21 11.35
C SER A 314 -11.96 -27.56 10.29
N LEU A 315 -12.07 -28.01 9.03
CA LEU A 315 -11.29 -27.50 7.89
C LEU A 315 -11.75 -26.14 7.37
N MET A 316 -12.92 -25.65 7.76
CA MET A 316 -13.48 -24.40 7.24
C MET A 316 -12.53 -23.20 7.39
N VAL A 317 -11.92 -23.04 8.58
CA VAL A 317 -10.99 -21.94 8.86
C VAL A 317 -9.67 -22.12 8.12
N PRO A 318 -8.96 -23.27 8.22
CA PRO A 318 -7.72 -23.49 7.47
C PRO A 318 -7.87 -23.31 5.96
N VAL A 319 -8.94 -23.86 5.36
CA VAL A 319 -9.17 -23.74 3.90
C VAL A 319 -9.45 -22.30 3.51
N SER A 320 -10.34 -21.61 4.24
CA SER A 320 -10.63 -20.20 3.98
C SER A 320 -9.39 -19.32 4.15
N PHE A 321 -8.62 -19.52 5.23
CA PHE A 321 -7.40 -18.76 5.48
C PHE A 321 -6.36 -18.96 4.38
N THR A 322 -6.05 -20.22 4.05
CA THR A 322 -5.04 -20.55 3.02
C THR A 322 -5.44 -20.02 1.65
N TYR A 323 -6.71 -20.17 1.26
CA TYR A 323 -7.18 -19.65 -0.02
C TYR A 323 -7.08 -18.13 -0.09
N HIS A 324 -7.67 -17.40 0.87
CA HIS A 324 -7.74 -15.94 0.79
C HIS A 324 -6.35 -15.29 0.93
N MET A 325 -5.52 -15.77 1.86
CA MET A 325 -4.14 -15.29 1.98
C MET A 325 -3.31 -15.68 0.75
N GLY A 326 -3.41 -16.93 0.29
CA GLY A 326 -2.66 -17.41 -0.87
C GLY A 326 -3.02 -16.64 -2.14
N TYR A 327 -4.30 -16.40 -2.39
CA TYR A 327 -4.77 -15.65 -3.55
C TYR A 327 -4.33 -14.19 -3.52
N LEU A 328 -4.39 -13.54 -2.36
CA LEU A 328 -3.87 -12.18 -2.19
C LEU A 328 -2.36 -12.11 -2.47
N LEU A 329 -1.58 -13.04 -1.92
CA LEU A 329 -0.13 -13.10 -2.12
C LEU A 329 0.23 -13.35 -3.58
N ILE A 330 -0.47 -14.26 -4.26
CA ILE A 330 -0.32 -14.46 -5.71
C ILE A 330 -0.67 -13.17 -6.47
N GLY A 331 -1.74 -12.48 -6.07
CA GLY A 331 -2.09 -11.17 -6.61
C GLY A 331 -0.95 -10.16 -6.46
N TYR A 332 -0.33 -10.06 -5.28
CA TYR A 332 0.83 -9.21 -5.07
C TYR A 332 2.02 -9.62 -5.95
N TYR A 333 2.31 -10.91 -6.08
CA TYR A 333 3.41 -11.39 -6.92
C TYR A 333 3.28 -10.90 -8.37
N TYR A 334 2.08 -10.94 -8.95
CA TYR A 334 1.87 -10.54 -10.35
C TYR A 334 1.61 -9.05 -10.55
N THR A 335 1.20 -8.32 -9.52
CA THR A 335 0.69 -6.95 -9.70
C THR A 335 1.48 -5.89 -8.94
N THR A 336 2.37 -6.23 -8.02
CA THR A 336 3.09 -5.21 -7.24
C THR A 336 4.22 -4.60 -8.07
N SER A 337 4.39 -3.29 -7.99
CA SER A 337 5.54 -2.57 -8.54
C SER A 337 6.39 -1.95 -7.42
N ASP A 338 7.54 -1.38 -7.77
CA ASP A 338 8.39 -0.64 -6.86
C ASP A 338 7.82 0.75 -6.45
N THR A 339 6.61 1.08 -6.89
CA THR A 339 5.88 2.31 -6.56
C THR A 339 4.49 2.00 -6.00
N TYR A 340 3.92 2.96 -5.27
CA TYR A 340 2.57 2.81 -4.73
C TYR A 340 1.52 2.84 -5.86
N ASP A 341 0.89 1.70 -6.13
CA ASP A 341 -0.13 1.55 -7.17
C ASP A 341 -1.53 1.31 -6.58
N ILE A 342 -2.54 1.95 -7.17
CA ILE A 342 -3.95 1.66 -6.88
C ILE A 342 -4.44 0.59 -7.85
N LYS A 343 -4.37 -0.67 -7.40
CA LYS A 343 -4.75 -1.87 -8.17
C LYS A 343 -5.87 -2.64 -7.44
N TRP A 344 -6.46 -3.64 -8.09
CA TRP A 344 -7.53 -4.46 -7.51
C TRP A 344 -7.11 -5.13 -6.19
N THR A 345 -5.81 -5.35 -5.96
CA THR A 345 -5.27 -5.92 -4.73
C THR A 345 -5.46 -5.01 -3.51
N MET A 346 -5.63 -3.70 -3.70
CA MET A 346 -5.82 -2.72 -2.61
C MET A 346 -7.14 -2.93 -1.85
N PRO A 347 -8.33 -2.96 -2.49
CA PRO A 347 -9.56 -3.34 -1.79
C PRO A 347 -9.58 -4.82 -1.40
N HIS A 348 -8.90 -5.67 -2.20
CA HIS A 348 -8.87 -7.11 -1.94
C HIS A 348 -8.14 -7.45 -0.62
N CYS A 349 -7.12 -6.69 -0.22
CA CYS A 349 -6.41 -6.94 1.04
C CYS A 349 -7.32 -6.73 2.26
N VAL A 350 -8.22 -5.75 2.22
CA VAL A 350 -9.24 -5.54 3.28
C VAL A 350 -10.29 -6.65 3.23
N LEU A 351 -10.68 -7.07 2.01
CA LEU A 351 -11.67 -8.12 1.79
C LEU A 351 -11.22 -9.46 2.40
N VAL A 352 -9.96 -9.87 2.22
CA VAL A 352 -9.50 -11.16 2.77
C VAL A 352 -9.61 -11.20 4.29
N LEU A 353 -9.31 -10.10 5.00
CA LEU A 353 -9.49 -10.02 6.44
C LEU A 353 -10.96 -10.20 6.82
N ARG A 354 -11.86 -9.57 6.07
CA ARG A 354 -13.31 -9.67 6.27
C ARG A 354 -13.82 -11.12 6.10
N LEU A 355 -13.39 -11.82 5.06
CA LEU A 355 -13.82 -13.19 4.76
C LEU A 355 -13.18 -14.24 5.68
N ILE A 356 -11.90 -14.06 6.03
CA ILE A 356 -11.22 -14.91 7.02
C ILE A 356 -11.86 -14.72 8.41
N GLY A 357 -12.16 -13.48 8.79
CA GLY A 357 -12.86 -13.17 10.04
C GLY A 357 -14.23 -13.84 10.12
N LEU A 358 -15.02 -13.78 9.04
CA LEU A 358 -16.30 -14.48 8.93
C LEU A 358 -16.15 -16.00 9.15
N ALA A 359 -15.14 -16.63 8.55
CA ALA A 359 -14.88 -18.05 8.76
C ALA A 359 -14.57 -18.36 10.24
N PHE A 360 -13.76 -17.54 10.91
CA PHE A 360 -13.53 -17.71 12.34
C PHE A 360 -14.81 -17.57 13.17
N ASP A 361 -15.60 -16.52 12.92
CA ASP A 361 -16.82 -16.24 13.66
C ASP A 361 -17.87 -17.36 13.48
N LEU A 362 -18.04 -17.86 12.26
CA LEU A 362 -18.91 -19.01 11.99
C LEU A 362 -18.41 -20.28 12.71
N SER A 363 -17.10 -20.52 12.75
CA SER A 363 -16.53 -21.69 13.43
C SER A 363 -16.75 -21.63 14.93
N ASP A 364 -16.53 -20.47 15.52
CA ASP A 364 -16.66 -20.28 16.97
C ASP A 364 -18.13 -20.28 17.40
N SER A 365 -19.04 -19.70 16.61
CA SER A 365 -20.48 -19.74 16.86
C SER A 365 -20.98 -21.18 16.97
N ARG A 366 -20.60 -22.04 16.01
CA ARG A 366 -20.96 -23.46 16.04
C ARG A 366 -20.39 -24.21 17.23
N LYS A 367 -19.12 -23.96 17.60
CA LYS A 367 -18.52 -24.60 18.78
C LYS A 367 -19.27 -24.23 20.06
N LYS A 368 -19.72 -22.98 20.16
CA LYS A 368 -20.55 -22.53 21.29
C LYS A 368 -21.94 -23.17 21.27
N GLU A 369 -22.60 -23.18 20.12
CA GLU A 369 -23.92 -23.82 19.94
C GLU A 369 -23.87 -25.31 20.30
N ALA A 370 -22.88 -26.05 19.79
CA ALA A 370 -22.68 -27.46 20.11
C ALA A 370 -22.37 -27.70 21.59
N ALA A 371 -21.74 -26.73 22.26
CA ALA A 371 -21.47 -26.77 23.70
C ALA A 371 -22.65 -26.29 24.57
N GLY A 372 -23.79 -25.91 23.97
CA GLY A 372 -24.94 -25.35 24.69
C GLY A 372 -24.67 -23.95 25.30
N LYS A 373 -23.66 -23.23 24.80
CA LYS A 373 -23.19 -21.92 25.29
C LYS A 373 -23.41 -20.81 24.28
N SER A 374 -24.50 -20.88 23.51
CA SER A 374 -24.82 -19.85 22.52
C SER A 374 -25.05 -18.50 23.20
N ASP A 375 -24.54 -17.43 22.60
CA ASP A 375 -24.68 -16.05 23.10
C ASP A 375 -25.05 -15.09 21.95
N ASP A 376 -25.23 -13.82 22.28
CA ASP A 376 -25.61 -12.75 21.33
C ASP A 376 -24.56 -12.44 20.26
N LYS A 377 -23.41 -13.12 20.31
CA LYS A 377 -22.30 -13.02 19.36
C LYS A 377 -22.26 -14.18 18.37
N CYS A 378 -23.04 -15.23 18.58
CA CYS A 378 -23.19 -16.31 17.61
C CYS A 378 -23.85 -15.78 16.33
N ILE A 379 -23.33 -16.18 15.17
CA ILE A 379 -23.85 -15.79 13.86
C ILE A 379 -24.30 -17.00 13.04
N PRO A 380 -25.42 -16.89 12.31
CA PRO A 380 -25.84 -17.90 11.34
C PRO A 380 -24.98 -17.81 10.07
N THR A 381 -25.02 -18.89 9.27
CA THR A 381 -24.41 -18.90 7.93
C THR A 381 -25.11 -17.87 7.03
N PRO A 382 -24.37 -16.93 6.41
CA PRO A 382 -24.97 -15.94 5.51
C PRO A 382 -25.51 -16.58 4.24
N SER A 383 -26.63 -16.05 3.74
CA SER A 383 -27.06 -16.27 2.35
C SER A 383 -26.06 -15.66 1.36
N LEU A 384 -26.12 -16.08 0.09
CA LEU A 384 -25.25 -15.51 -0.95
C LEU A 384 -25.45 -13.98 -1.08
N LEU A 385 -26.70 -13.52 -1.00
CA LEU A 385 -27.03 -12.10 -1.07
C LEU A 385 -26.44 -11.31 0.12
N GLU A 386 -26.58 -11.81 1.35
CA GLU A 386 -25.97 -11.18 2.53
C GLU A 386 -24.45 -11.16 2.42
N LEU A 387 -23.83 -12.22 1.91
CA LEU A 387 -22.37 -12.29 1.74
C LEU A 387 -21.86 -11.29 0.71
N ILE A 388 -22.55 -11.16 -0.43
CA ILE A 388 -22.24 -10.14 -1.44
C ILE A 388 -22.41 -8.74 -0.84
N ALA A 389 -23.55 -8.46 -0.21
CA ALA A 389 -23.82 -7.14 0.34
C ALA A 389 -22.86 -6.75 1.48
N PHE A 390 -22.51 -7.70 2.36
CA PHE A 390 -21.47 -7.55 3.38
C PHE A 390 -20.09 -7.25 2.78
N THR A 391 -19.76 -7.91 1.68
CA THR A 391 -18.47 -7.73 0.98
C THR A 391 -18.41 -6.39 0.27
N TYR A 392 -19.45 -6.07 -0.49
CA TYR A 392 -19.52 -4.88 -1.34
C TYR A 392 -20.20 -3.71 -0.62
N PHE A 393 -20.04 -3.57 0.68
CA PHE A 393 -20.65 -2.45 1.39
C PHE A 393 -20.09 -1.10 0.87
N PRO A 394 -20.91 -0.21 0.25
CA PRO A 394 -20.44 0.92 -0.57
C PRO A 394 -19.40 1.82 0.11
N ALA A 395 -19.63 2.18 1.37
CA ALA A 395 -18.74 3.08 2.10
C ALA A 395 -17.38 2.45 2.50
N SER A 396 -17.23 1.13 2.39
CA SER A 396 -16.05 0.41 2.89
C SER A 396 -15.32 -0.45 1.87
N VAL A 397 -15.94 -0.70 0.71
CA VAL A 397 -15.47 -1.71 -0.25
C VAL A 397 -14.08 -1.38 -0.83
N LEU A 398 -13.73 -0.10 -0.92
CA LEU A 398 -12.46 0.34 -1.50
C LEU A 398 -11.33 0.44 -0.49
N VAL A 399 -11.56 1.07 0.67
CA VAL A 399 -10.47 1.47 1.61
C VAL A 399 -10.71 1.01 3.05
N GLY A 400 -11.75 0.21 3.29
CA GLY A 400 -12.30 -0.01 4.62
C GLY A 400 -13.22 1.13 5.07
N PRO A 401 -13.76 1.07 6.29
CA PRO A 401 -13.28 0.27 7.41
C PRO A 401 -13.57 -1.24 7.31
N GLN A 402 -12.74 -2.02 8.00
CA GLN A 402 -12.98 -3.44 8.25
C GLN A 402 -14.07 -3.58 9.35
N PHE A 403 -15.00 -4.51 9.18
CA PHE A 403 -16.01 -4.83 10.21
C PHE A 403 -16.47 -6.30 10.14
N SER A 404 -17.09 -6.78 11.22
CA SER A 404 -17.59 -8.15 11.34
C SER A 404 -18.96 -8.35 10.71
N PHE A 405 -19.27 -9.60 10.34
CA PHE A 405 -20.57 -9.94 9.79
C PHE A 405 -21.72 -9.78 10.81
N LEU A 406 -21.44 -10.03 12.10
CA LEU A 406 -22.41 -9.75 13.17
C LEU A 406 -22.85 -8.29 13.17
N ARG A 407 -21.89 -7.35 13.04
CA ARG A 407 -22.19 -5.92 12.97
C ARG A 407 -23.03 -5.59 11.75
N TYR A 408 -22.68 -6.17 10.60
CA TYR A 408 -23.43 -6.00 9.35
C TYR A 408 -24.87 -6.45 9.48
N ARG A 409 -25.10 -7.63 10.07
CA ARG A 409 -26.43 -8.19 10.27
C ARG A 409 -27.28 -7.31 11.19
N ARG A 410 -26.73 -6.93 12.35
CA ARG A 410 -27.39 -5.99 13.29
C ARG A 410 -27.76 -4.67 12.61
N PHE A 411 -26.89 -4.16 11.75
CA PHE A 411 -27.16 -2.97 10.93
C PHE A 411 -28.34 -3.18 9.96
N VAL A 412 -28.34 -4.24 9.17
CA VAL A 412 -29.42 -4.52 8.20
C VAL A 412 -30.75 -4.77 8.89
N ASP A 413 -30.72 -5.45 10.04
CA ASP A 413 -31.87 -5.73 10.91
C ASP A 413 -32.41 -4.47 11.61
N GLY A 414 -31.74 -3.32 11.48
CA GLY A 414 -32.19 -2.03 12.00
C GLY A 414 -31.82 -1.77 13.47
N ALA A 415 -30.98 -2.61 14.09
CA ALA A 415 -30.63 -2.50 15.51
C ALA A 415 -29.94 -1.16 15.87
N TYR A 416 -29.30 -0.52 14.89
CA TYR A 416 -28.60 0.74 15.09
C TYR A 416 -29.46 1.97 14.79
N GLU A 417 -30.54 1.83 14.00
CA GLU A 417 -31.36 2.96 13.53
C GLU A 417 -31.80 3.93 14.64
N PRO A 418 -32.27 3.47 15.82
CA PRO A 418 -32.68 4.37 16.91
C PRO A 418 -31.57 5.30 17.39
N HIS A 419 -30.31 4.91 17.18
CA HIS A 419 -29.13 5.60 17.69
C HIS A 419 -28.44 6.46 16.61
N THR A 420 -29.02 6.59 15.41
CA THR A 420 -28.41 7.30 14.27
C THR A 420 -28.90 8.75 14.07
N GLN A 421 -29.52 9.34 15.10
CA GLN A 421 -30.10 10.70 15.03
C GLN A 421 -29.02 11.76 14.74
N GLU A 422 -27.87 11.69 15.42
CA GLU A 422 -26.75 12.63 15.23
C GLU A 422 -25.85 12.31 14.03
N ALA A 423 -26.17 11.28 13.26
CA ALA A 423 -25.32 10.81 12.18
C ALA A 423 -25.02 11.87 11.10
N PRO A 424 -25.95 12.74 10.66
CA PRO A 424 -25.61 13.79 9.70
C PRO A 424 -24.54 14.77 10.21
N ALA A 425 -24.63 15.18 11.48
CA ALA A 425 -23.67 16.10 12.09
C ALA A 425 -22.29 15.45 12.25
N TYR A 426 -22.26 14.21 12.75
CA TYR A 426 -21.01 13.46 12.89
C TYR A 426 -20.37 13.14 11.53
N ALA A 427 -21.15 12.76 10.53
CA ALA A 427 -20.66 12.53 9.16
C ALA A 427 -20.09 13.81 8.55
N THR A 428 -20.74 14.97 8.76
CA THR A 428 -20.24 16.27 8.31
C THR A 428 -18.90 16.60 8.98
N LYS A 429 -18.78 16.39 10.29
CA LYS A 429 -17.51 16.54 11.02
C LYS A 429 -16.41 15.68 10.38
N LYS A 430 -16.67 14.39 10.13
CA LYS A 430 -15.70 13.47 9.52
C LYS A 430 -15.34 13.86 8.09
N PHE A 431 -16.33 14.29 7.31
CA PHE A 431 -16.11 14.82 5.97
C PHE A 431 -15.18 16.04 5.99
N LEU A 432 -15.46 17.04 6.82
CA LEU A 432 -14.63 18.24 6.95
C LEU A 432 -13.22 17.92 7.43
N GLN A 433 -13.07 17.01 8.40
CA GLN A 433 -11.75 16.53 8.82
C GLN A 433 -11.02 15.83 7.67
N GLY A 434 -11.70 14.96 6.92
CA GLY A 434 -11.13 14.27 5.76
C GLY A 434 -10.64 15.23 4.68
N VAL A 435 -11.45 16.24 4.34
CA VAL A 435 -11.06 17.30 3.40
C VAL A 435 -9.87 18.11 3.92
N PHE A 436 -9.87 18.49 5.20
CA PHE A 436 -8.75 19.21 5.81
C PHE A 436 -7.44 18.43 5.66
N TYR A 437 -7.41 17.15 6.04
CA TYR A 437 -6.20 16.33 5.91
C TYR A 437 -5.80 16.08 4.46
N LEU A 438 -6.76 16.02 3.52
CA LEU A 438 -6.48 15.91 2.10
C LEU A 438 -5.76 17.17 1.58
N VAL A 439 -6.23 18.36 1.96
CA VAL A 439 -5.60 19.63 1.59
C VAL A 439 -4.20 19.73 2.21
N VAL A 440 -4.06 19.42 3.50
CA VAL A 440 -2.76 19.43 4.18
C VAL A 440 -1.79 18.43 3.54
N ASN A 441 -2.26 17.25 3.14
CA ASN A 441 -1.44 16.29 2.42
C ASN A 441 -1.02 16.85 1.05
N GLN A 442 -1.96 17.35 0.24
CA GLN A 442 -1.69 17.86 -1.11
C GLN A 442 -0.72 19.04 -1.13
N VAL A 443 -0.85 19.96 -0.17
CA VAL A 443 0.06 21.10 -0.03
C VAL A 443 1.39 20.63 0.58
N GLY A 444 1.34 19.81 1.63
CA GLY A 444 2.52 19.35 2.35
C GLY A 444 3.49 18.55 1.49
N THR A 445 3.00 17.69 0.59
CA THR A 445 3.85 16.87 -0.28
C THR A 445 4.70 17.69 -1.26
N GLN A 446 4.31 18.95 -1.54
CA GLN A 446 5.13 19.88 -2.32
C GLN A 446 6.39 20.34 -1.58
N TYR A 447 6.35 20.36 -0.24
CA TYR A 447 7.48 20.76 0.61
C TYR A 447 8.28 19.56 1.13
N VAL A 448 7.60 18.43 1.37
CA VAL A 448 8.23 17.20 1.85
C VAL A 448 8.02 16.06 0.85
N SER A 449 8.84 16.03 -0.19
CA SER A 449 8.76 15.03 -1.26
C SER A 449 9.62 13.78 -0.98
N ASP A 450 9.16 12.64 -1.51
CA ASP A 450 9.92 11.39 -1.54
C ASP A 450 11.22 11.54 -2.33
N ALA A 451 11.21 12.37 -3.39
CA ALA A 451 12.35 12.60 -4.26
C ALA A 451 13.51 13.29 -3.52
N TYR A 452 13.21 14.22 -2.60
CA TYR A 452 14.25 14.90 -1.82
C TYR A 452 14.99 13.94 -0.90
N LEU A 453 14.31 12.95 -0.30
CA LEU A 453 14.98 11.94 0.55
C LEU A 453 16.03 11.10 -0.20
N MET A 454 15.92 11.03 -1.52
CA MET A 454 16.82 10.29 -2.41
C MET A 454 17.85 11.21 -3.11
N SER A 455 17.96 12.46 -2.67
CA SER A 455 18.77 13.50 -3.32
C SER A 455 20.11 13.72 -2.61
N ASP A 456 21.10 14.21 -3.35
CA ASP A 456 22.41 14.57 -2.78
C ASP A 456 22.30 15.78 -1.86
N GLU A 457 21.34 16.67 -2.09
CA GLU A 457 21.04 17.82 -1.24
C GLU A 457 20.62 17.36 0.16
N PHE A 458 19.69 16.39 0.25
CA PHE A 458 19.35 15.77 1.53
C PHE A 458 20.54 15.05 2.15
N ALA A 459 21.39 14.40 1.34
CA ALA A 459 22.59 13.75 1.85
C ALA A 459 23.62 14.73 2.44
N ALA A 460 23.68 15.97 1.93
CA ALA A 460 24.55 17.03 2.42
C ALA A 460 24.02 17.70 3.71
N GLU A 461 22.72 17.54 4.03
CA GLU A 461 22.12 18.13 5.22
C GLU A 461 22.74 17.66 6.54
N SER A 462 22.63 18.52 7.55
CA SER A 462 23.01 18.17 8.91
C SER A 462 22.18 16.98 9.41
N LEU A 463 22.79 16.13 10.25
CA LEU A 463 22.09 14.95 10.76
C LEU A 463 20.81 15.33 11.51
N PHE A 464 20.81 16.43 12.25
CA PHE A 464 19.62 16.93 12.94
C PHE A 464 18.51 17.31 11.95
N MET A 465 18.81 18.08 10.90
CA MET A 465 17.81 18.49 9.90
C MET A 465 17.27 17.31 9.10
N LYS A 466 18.09 16.30 8.80
CA LYS A 466 17.61 15.05 8.19
C LYS A 466 16.50 14.38 9.01
N HIS A 467 16.64 14.35 10.33
CA HIS A 467 15.65 13.77 11.23
C HIS A 467 14.38 14.62 11.34
N ILE A 468 14.52 15.95 11.44
CA ILE A 468 13.37 16.86 11.40
C ILE A 468 12.59 16.67 10.11
N TYR A 469 13.28 16.63 8.97
CA TYR A 469 12.66 16.41 7.67
C TYR A 469 11.94 15.06 7.61
N LEU A 470 12.58 13.97 8.05
CA LEU A 470 11.93 12.64 8.11
C LEU A 470 10.65 12.65 8.96
N GLY A 471 10.64 13.37 10.08
CA GLY A 471 9.46 13.52 10.93
C GLY A 471 8.31 14.24 10.22
N CYS A 472 8.60 15.39 9.59
CA CYS A 472 7.63 16.15 8.80
C CYS A 472 7.11 15.33 7.61
N TRP A 473 8.02 14.74 6.83
CA TRP A 473 7.71 13.86 5.72
C TRP A 473 6.82 12.70 6.14
N GLY A 474 7.15 12.00 7.22
CA GLY A 474 6.37 10.86 7.70
C GLY A 474 4.94 11.26 8.08
N ARG A 475 4.76 12.41 8.75
CA ARG A 475 3.43 12.93 9.10
C ARG A 475 2.61 13.26 7.87
N ILE A 476 3.16 14.05 6.95
CA ILE A 476 2.48 14.42 5.71
C ILE A 476 2.12 13.18 4.89
N THR A 477 3.02 12.20 4.78
CA THR A 477 2.79 10.95 4.07
C THR A 477 1.62 10.15 4.65
N LEU A 478 1.41 10.17 5.98
CA LEU A 478 0.28 9.48 6.60
C LEU A 478 -1.07 10.17 6.37
N TYR A 479 -1.09 11.48 6.11
CA TYR A 479 -2.33 12.24 5.96
C TYR A 479 -3.17 11.83 4.74
N LYS A 480 -2.58 11.23 3.70
CA LYS A 480 -3.35 10.62 2.59
C LYS A 480 -4.21 9.43 3.04
N TYR A 481 -3.74 8.62 3.99
CA TYR A 481 -4.50 7.51 4.54
C TYR A 481 -5.57 8.00 5.53
N ILE A 482 -5.19 8.97 6.38
CA ILE A 482 -6.10 9.56 7.36
C ILE A 482 -7.27 10.26 6.67
N SER A 483 -7.02 11.04 5.62
CA SER A 483 -8.06 11.72 4.84
C SER A 483 -9.06 10.73 4.24
N ILE A 484 -8.58 9.72 3.50
CA ILE A 484 -9.48 8.78 2.83
C ILE A 484 -10.27 7.91 3.84
N TRP A 485 -9.67 7.55 4.98
CA TRP A 485 -10.39 6.83 6.04
C TRP A 485 -11.45 7.68 6.74
N LEU A 486 -11.19 8.98 6.97
CA LEU A 486 -12.19 9.88 7.53
C LEU A 486 -13.37 10.09 6.57
N LEU A 487 -13.08 10.24 5.28
CA LEU A 487 -14.11 10.37 4.25
C LEU A 487 -14.97 9.10 4.17
N ALA A 488 -14.35 7.91 4.20
CA ALA A 488 -15.06 6.63 4.22
C ALA A 488 -15.87 6.42 5.50
N GLU A 489 -15.32 6.80 6.66
CA GLU A 489 -16.03 6.74 7.95
C GLU A 489 -17.28 7.62 7.92
N GLY A 490 -17.19 8.86 7.43
CA GLY A 490 -18.34 9.75 7.31
C GLY A 490 -19.44 9.17 6.41
N ALA A 491 -19.10 8.51 5.30
CA ALA A 491 -20.06 7.80 4.47
C ALA A 491 -20.71 6.63 5.22
N ALA A 492 -19.93 5.82 5.95
CA ALA A 492 -20.44 4.71 6.74
C ALA A 492 -21.38 5.15 7.87
N VAL A 493 -21.11 6.32 8.47
CA VAL A 493 -21.99 6.97 9.46
C VAL A 493 -23.34 7.33 8.84
N ILE A 494 -23.34 7.88 7.62
CA ILE A 494 -24.58 8.15 6.89
C ILE A 494 -25.36 6.85 6.64
N PHE A 495 -24.73 5.73 6.29
CA PHE A 495 -25.47 4.47 6.22
C PHE A 495 -26.07 4.05 7.58
N GLY A 496 -25.39 4.34 8.69
CA GLY A 496 -25.83 3.94 10.05
C GLY A 496 -25.10 2.71 10.60
N LEU A 497 -23.99 2.31 9.98
CA LEU A 497 -23.21 1.10 10.35
C LEU A 497 -22.37 1.30 11.63
N THR A 498 -22.07 2.54 11.99
CA THR A 498 -20.97 2.89 12.88
C THR A 498 -21.33 3.07 14.35
N TYR A 499 -22.55 2.70 14.75
CA TYR A 499 -22.93 2.69 16.17
C TYR A 499 -22.09 1.69 16.98
N ILE A 500 -21.55 2.09 18.13
CA ILE A 500 -20.81 1.20 19.03
C ILE A 500 -21.81 0.25 19.71
N ASP A 501 -21.56 -1.06 19.62
CA ASP A 501 -22.32 -2.09 20.34
C ASP A 501 -22.03 -2.03 21.87
N ALA A 502 -22.56 -1.02 22.56
CA ALA A 502 -22.57 -0.95 24.02
C ALA A 502 -23.83 -1.61 24.58
N LYS A 503 -23.74 -2.25 25.77
CA LYS A 503 -24.96 -2.75 26.42
C LYS A 503 -25.77 -1.56 26.95
N PRO A 504 -27.11 -1.62 26.91
CA PRO A 504 -27.95 -0.62 27.56
C PRO A 504 -27.55 -0.46 29.03
N GLY A 505 -27.24 0.76 29.46
CA GLY A 505 -26.91 1.09 30.85
C GLY A 505 -25.42 1.08 31.23
N ASP A 506 -24.49 0.77 30.31
CA ASP A 506 -23.05 0.74 30.64
C ASP A 506 -22.44 2.16 30.80
N ARG A 507 -23.05 3.23 30.24
CA ARG A 507 -22.59 4.63 30.33
C ARG A 507 -23.57 5.63 29.69
N GLU A 508 -23.37 6.92 29.98
CA GLU A 508 -24.09 8.06 29.41
C GLU A 508 -23.65 8.35 27.96
N TYR A 509 -24.58 8.87 27.14
CA TYR A 509 -24.42 9.08 25.70
C TYR A 509 -23.25 10.03 25.37
N SER A 510 -22.34 9.61 24.50
CA SER A 510 -21.26 10.46 23.96
C SER A 510 -21.31 10.49 22.43
N SER A 511 -20.99 11.65 21.83
CA SER A 511 -20.80 11.79 20.37
C SER A 511 -19.79 10.80 19.76
N ASP A 512 -18.97 10.13 20.59
CA ASP A 512 -18.07 9.05 20.19
C ASP A 512 -18.79 7.71 19.90
N GLU A 513 -20.09 7.59 20.16
CA GLU A 513 -20.86 6.36 19.92
C GLU A 513 -21.03 5.99 18.44
N LEU A 514 -20.84 6.94 17.52
CA LEU A 514 -20.88 6.69 16.08
C LEU A 514 -19.50 6.35 15.49
N SER A 515 -18.52 6.01 16.34
CA SER A 515 -17.13 5.69 15.94
C SER A 515 -16.84 4.18 15.83
N GLY A 516 -17.85 3.31 15.87
CA GLY A 516 -17.72 1.85 15.86
C GLY A 516 -17.07 1.22 14.62
N CYS A 517 -16.79 2.03 13.59
CA CYS A 517 -15.97 1.64 12.45
C CYS A 517 -14.85 2.66 12.16
N SER A 518 -14.37 3.39 13.16
CA SER A 518 -13.31 4.37 12.96
C SER A 518 -11.97 3.67 12.72
N ASN A 519 -11.30 4.02 11.62
CA ASN A 519 -9.93 3.59 11.34
C ASN A 519 -8.88 4.57 11.88
N ILE A 520 -9.30 5.78 12.29
CA ILE A 520 -8.40 6.81 12.79
C ILE A 520 -9.00 7.60 13.97
N LYS A 521 -8.36 7.49 15.14
CA LYS A 521 -8.66 8.36 16.30
C LYS A 521 -7.82 9.63 16.23
N VAL A 522 -8.29 10.62 15.46
CA VAL A 522 -7.57 11.88 15.18
C VAL A 522 -7.02 12.55 16.44
N GLY A 523 -7.85 12.69 17.48
CA GLY A 523 -7.42 13.34 18.73
C GLY A 523 -6.25 12.63 19.42
N VAL A 524 -6.21 11.29 19.39
CA VAL A 524 -5.10 10.49 19.94
C VAL A 524 -3.88 10.57 19.02
N PHE A 525 -4.07 10.52 17.70
CA PHE A 525 -3.00 10.55 16.70
C PHE A 525 -2.22 11.87 16.69
N GLU A 526 -2.91 13.02 16.77
CA GLU A 526 -2.25 14.33 16.84
C GLU A 526 -1.60 14.56 18.21
N ASN A 527 -2.19 13.98 19.26
CA ASN A 527 -1.68 14.09 20.63
C ASN A 527 -0.77 12.93 21.06
N THR A 528 -0.18 12.17 20.12
CA THR A 528 0.77 11.09 20.46
C THR A 528 1.96 11.60 21.28
N SER A 529 2.32 10.85 22.32
CA SER A 529 3.49 11.09 23.18
C SER A 529 4.26 9.79 23.48
N LYS A 530 3.74 8.66 22.98
CA LYS A 530 4.34 7.33 22.93
C LYS A 530 3.83 6.57 21.71
N TYR A 531 4.55 5.56 21.27
CA TYR A 531 4.19 4.75 20.11
C TYR A 531 2.98 3.86 20.34
N GLY A 532 2.71 3.48 21.58
CA GLY A 532 1.44 2.85 21.94
C GLY A 532 0.21 3.65 21.47
N HIS A 533 0.28 4.99 21.43
CA HIS A 533 -0.81 5.83 20.93
C HIS A 533 -0.98 5.72 19.41
N TYR A 534 0.09 5.49 18.63
CA TYR A 534 -0.05 5.26 17.19
C TYR A 534 -0.79 3.95 16.92
N VAL A 535 -0.42 2.86 17.61
CA VAL A 535 -1.10 1.56 17.48
C VAL A 535 -2.58 1.66 17.88
N GLU A 536 -2.91 2.47 18.90
CA GLU A 536 -4.29 2.65 19.34
C GLU A 536 -5.13 3.53 18.40
N SER A 537 -4.49 4.42 17.64
CA SER A 537 -5.18 5.45 16.87
C SER A 537 -5.17 5.21 15.38
N PHE A 538 -4.18 4.51 14.81
CA PHE A 538 -4.02 4.35 13.37
C PHE A 538 -4.41 2.93 12.92
N ASN A 539 -5.21 2.83 11.86
CA ASN A 539 -5.72 1.56 11.31
C ASN A 539 -6.42 0.67 12.37
N VAL A 540 -7.26 1.31 13.20
CA VAL A 540 -7.83 0.71 14.42
C VAL A 540 -8.58 -0.60 14.16
N GLN A 541 -9.40 -0.67 13.10
CA GLN A 541 -10.18 -1.88 12.82
C GLN A 541 -9.30 -3.06 12.44
N THR A 542 -8.23 -2.82 11.68
CA THR A 542 -7.24 -3.85 11.34
C THR A 542 -6.49 -4.31 12.59
N ASN A 543 -6.10 -3.39 13.48
CA ASN A 543 -5.45 -3.73 14.75
C ASN A 543 -6.37 -4.56 15.65
N MET A 544 -7.66 -4.20 15.74
CA MET A 544 -8.66 -5.01 16.46
C MET A 544 -8.84 -6.39 15.82
N TRP A 545 -8.86 -6.47 14.49
CA TRP A 545 -8.94 -7.73 13.77
C TRP A 545 -7.74 -8.64 14.09
N VAL A 546 -6.52 -8.13 13.95
CA VAL A 546 -5.29 -8.87 14.24
C VAL A 546 -5.22 -9.28 15.72
N ALA A 547 -5.65 -8.41 16.63
CA ALA A 547 -5.73 -8.72 18.06
C ALA A 547 -6.65 -9.93 18.32
N ASN A 548 -7.81 -9.98 17.66
CA ASN A 548 -8.83 -11.02 17.88
C ASN A 548 -8.55 -12.33 17.13
N TYR A 549 -8.16 -12.25 15.87
CA TYR A 549 -8.06 -13.40 14.98
C TYR A 549 -6.64 -13.96 14.85
N VAL A 550 -5.60 -13.21 15.23
CA VAL A 550 -4.20 -13.67 15.18
C VAL A 550 -3.61 -13.72 16.58
N TYR A 551 -3.39 -12.57 17.23
CA TYR A 551 -2.66 -12.48 18.50
C TYR A 551 -3.27 -13.36 19.61
N LYS A 552 -4.58 -13.21 19.90
CA LYS A 552 -5.26 -14.02 20.93
C LYS A 552 -5.32 -15.50 20.58
N ARG A 553 -5.30 -15.85 19.29
CA ARG A 553 -5.35 -17.24 18.83
C ARG A 553 -3.97 -17.92 18.89
N LEU A 554 -2.89 -17.16 18.79
CA LEU A 554 -1.52 -17.59 19.07
C LEU A 554 -1.25 -17.87 20.56
N ARG A 555 -2.28 -17.91 21.43
CA ARG A 555 -2.15 -18.25 22.86
C ARG A 555 -1.53 -19.62 23.12
N PHE A 556 -1.60 -20.55 22.16
CA PHE A 556 -0.99 -21.87 22.28
C PHE A 556 0.54 -21.82 22.35
N LEU A 557 1.17 -20.72 21.89
CA LEU A 557 2.61 -20.49 22.05
C LEU A 557 3.01 -20.20 23.50
N ASN A 558 2.04 -19.94 24.39
CA ASN A 558 2.24 -19.63 25.81
C ASN A 558 3.27 -18.51 26.08
N ASN A 559 3.45 -17.58 25.12
CA ASN A 559 4.41 -16.49 25.23
C ASN A 559 3.87 -15.25 24.52
N ARG A 560 3.56 -14.19 25.29
CA ARG A 560 3.00 -12.93 24.78
C ARG A 560 3.91 -12.25 23.75
N MET A 561 5.23 -12.39 23.90
CA MET A 561 6.20 -11.82 22.95
C MET A 561 6.15 -12.55 21.61
N LEU A 562 6.11 -13.88 21.62
CA LEU A 562 5.97 -14.68 20.39
C LEU A 562 4.62 -14.43 19.71
N SER A 563 3.54 -14.33 20.48
CA SER A 563 2.22 -13.96 19.92
C SER A 563 2.24 -12.56 19.30
N HIS A 564 2.93 -11.59 19.91
CA HIS A 564 3.07 -10.22 19.37
C HIS A 564 3.91 -10.22 18.09
N LEU A 565 5.05 -10.90 18.09
CA LEU A 565 5.91 -11.04 16.91
C LEU A 565 5.16 -11.75 15.77
N GLY A 566 4.41 -12.81 16.06
CA GLY A 566 3.59 -13.51 15.08
C GLY A 566 2.47 -12.64 14.49
N ALA A 567 1.86 -11.76 15.30
CA ALA A 567 0.85 -10.81 14.83
C ALA A 567 1.44 -9.75 13.88
N LEU A 568 2.61 -9.21 14.21
CA LEU A 568 3.32 -8.24 13.37
C LEU A 568 3.90 -8.88 12.10
N PHE A 569 4.35 -10.14 12.19
CA PHE A 569 4.79 -10.90 11.03
C PHE A 569 3.63 -11.22 10.07
N PHE A 570 2.46 -11.55 10.61
CA PHE A 570 1.24 -11.68 9.81
C PHE A 570 0.92 -10.36 9.09
N LEU A 571 1.00 -9.21 9.78
CA LEU A 571 0.77 -7.91 9.16
C LEU A 571 1.78 -7.61 8.04
N ALA A 572 3.05 -7.96 8.21
CA ALA A 572 4.06 -7.82 7.16
C ALA A 572 3.68 -8.62 5.90
N ILE A 573 3.35 -9.90 6.06
CA ILE A 573 2.92 -10.78 4.95
C ILE A 573 1.63 -10.26 4.31
N TRP A 574 0.68 -9.80 5.11
CA TRP A 574 -0.60 -9.28 4.63
C TRP A 574 -0.43 -8.03 3.74
N HIS A 575 0.61 -7.22 3.97
CA HIS A 575 0.93 -6.09 3.09
C HIS A 575 1.66 -6.50 1.80
N GLY A 576 2.43 -7.59 1.82
CA GLY A 576 3.07 -8.17 0.64
C GLY A 576 4.53 -8.56 0.83
N PHE A 577 5.25 -8.77 -0.28
CA PHE A 577 6.61 -9.34 -0.28
C PHE A 577 7.75 -8.32 -0.17
N HIS A 578 7.46 -7.02 -0.24
CA HIS A 578 8.50 -6.01 -0.16
C HIS A 578 9.21 -6.02 1.20
N SER A 579 10.54 -6.02 1.15
CA SER A 579 11.41 -5.98 2.34
C SER A 579 11.02 -4.87 3.33
N GLY A 580 10.54 -3.74 2.81
CA GLY A 580 10.11 -2.59 3.59
C GLY A 580 9.01 -2.90 4.61
N TYR A 581 8.06 -3.76 4.29
CA TYR A 581 6.99 -4.14 5.22
C TYR A 581 7.56 -4.88 6.43
N TYR A 582 8.41 -5.88 6.19
CA TYR A 582 9.04 -6.68 7.25
C TYR A 582 9.89 -5.82 8.20
N VAL A 583 10.68 -4.89 7.64
CA VAL A 583 11.51 -3.98 8.46
C VAL A 583 10.65 -3.03 9.27
N THR A 584 9.57 -2.50 8.69
CA THR A 584 8.66 -1.58 9.40
C THR A 584 8.00 -2.25 10.61
N PHE A 585 7.43 -3.43 10.43
CA PHE A 585 6.79 -4.17 11.53
C PHE A 585 7.80 -4.69 12.55
N LEU A 586 9.04 -4.99 12.14
CA LEU A 586 10.13 -5.25 13.08
C LEU A 586 10.48 -4.01 13.91
N MET A 587 10.53 -2.82 13.30
CA MET A 587 10.76 -1.57 14.03
C MET A 587 9.62 -1.30 15.02
N GLU A 588 8.36 -1.50 14.61
CA GLU A 588 7.22 -1.40 15.52
C GLU A 588 7.39 -2.31 16.74
N PHE A 589 7.77 -3.58 16.53
CA PHE A 589 8.05 -4.51 17.62
C PHE A 589 9.13 -3.97 18.58
N MET A 590 10.27 -3.52 18.04
CA MET A 590 11.40 -3.02 18.82
C MET A 590 11.02 -1.77 19.63
N VAL A 591 10.31 -0.84 19.02
CA VAL A 591 9.90 0.41 19.66
C VAL A 591 8.91 0.13 20.79
N ILE A 592 7.86 -0.65 20.52
CA ILE A 592 6.84 -0.99 21.52
C ILE A 592 7.45 -1.80 22.67
N ARG A 593 8.41 -2.68 22.39
CA ARG A 593 9.13 -3.41 23.43
C ARG A 593 9.93 -2.46 24.32
N MET A 594 10.70 -1.56 23.71
CA MET A 594 11.50 -0.57 24.45
C MET A 594 10.61 0.27 25.37
N GLU A 595 9.51 0.81 24.85
CA GLU A 595 8.56 1.60 25.64
C GLU A 595 7.97 0.81 26.80
N LYS A 596 7.58 -0.45 26.59
CA LYS A 596 7.03 -1.30 27.66
C LYS A 596 8.01 -1.55 28.82
N GLU A 597 9.32 -1.52 28.57
CA GLU A 597 10.32 -1.66 29.62
C GLU A 597 10.65 -0.33 30.32
N VAL A 598 10.56 0.78 29.58
CA VAL A 598 10.96 2.12 30.02
C VAL A 598 9.84 2.88 30.72
N GLU A 599 8.62 2.86 30.19
CA GLU A 599 7.45 3.60 30.70
C GLU A 599 7.19 3.29 32.19
N PRO A 600 7.20 2.02 32.66
CA PRO A 600 6.95 1.73 34.07
C PRO A 600 8.04 2.28 35.01
N ILE A 601 9.26 2.53 34.52
CA ILE A 601 10.34 3.10 35.34
C ILE A 601 10.03 4.57 35.66
N PHE A 602 9.62 5.34 34.65
CA PHE A 602 9.23 6.74 34.83
C PHE A 602 7.93 6.87 35.62
N ALA A 603 6.92 6.04 35.31
CA ALA A 603 5.60 6.10 35.96
C ALA A 603 5.66 5.77 37.45
N LYS A 604 6.55 4.87 37.88
CA LYS A 604 6.69 4.44 39.28
C LYS A 604 7.67 5.29 40.10
N ASN A 605 8.27 6.33 39.53
CA ASN A 605 9.19 7.20 40.26
C ASN A 605 8.47 8.42 40.82
N ASP A 606 8.03 8.33 42.08
CA ASP A 606 7.28 9.39 42.76
C ASP A 606 8.01 10.73 42.80
N LYS A 607 9.35 10.72 42.94
CA LYS A 607 10.15 11.95 42.99
C LYS A 607 10.10 12.67 41.66
N LEU A 608 10.27 11.94 40.56
CA LEU A 608 10.19 12.50 39.22
C LEU A 608 8.78 13.00 38.91
N GLN A 609 7.74 12.24 39.27
CA GLN A 609 6.35 12.66 39.05
C GLN A 609 6.02 13.93 39.83
N LYS A 610 6.42 14.03 41.11
CA LYS A 610 6.26 15.25 41.90
C LYS A 610 7.02 16.44 41.30
N LEU A 611 8.26 16.24 40.85
CA LEU A 611 9.04 17.30 40.21
C LEU A 611 8.36 17.81 38.93
N LEU A 612 7.84 16.91 38.09
CA LEU A 612 7.09 17.27 36.87
C LEU A 612 5.78 18.00 37.17
N GLN A 613 5.11 17.68 38.27
CA GLN A 613 3.91 18.39 38.71
C GLN A 613 4.21 19.80 39.24
N GLN A 614 5.33 19.95 39.97
CA GLN A 614 5.72 21.23 40.59
C GLN A 614 6.36 22.20 39.59
N GLN A 615 7.01 21.71 38.54
CA GLN A 615 7.77 22.51 37.58
C GLN A 615 7.10 22.51 36.19
N PRO A 616 6.24 23.50 35.87
CA PRO A 616 5.52 23.53 34.60
C PRO A 616 6.44 23.64 33.39
N LEU A 617 7.57 24.36 33.50
CA LEU A 617 8.57 24.45 32.44
C LEU A 617 9.19 23.08 32.13
N LEU A 618 9.56 22.30 33.15
CA LEU A 618 10.10 20.96 32.96
C LEU A 618 9.07 20.03 32.29
N ARG A 619 7.80 20.11 32.71
CA ARG A 619 6.70 19.37 32.09
C ARG A 619 6.54 19.72 30.61
N ALA A 620 6.62 21.01 30.26
CA ALA A 620 6.57 21.46 28.88
C ALA A 620 7.77 20.95 28.07
N LEU A 621 8.99 20.98 28.63
CA LEU A 621 10.19 20.44 27.99
C LEU A 621 10.09 18.93 27.74
N VAL A 622 9.60 18.16 28.72
CA VAL A 622 9.35 16.72 28.55
C VAL A 622 8.29 16.47 27.47
N PHE A 623 7.22 17.26 27.45
CA PHE A 623 6.21 17.16 26.40
C PHE A 623 6.80 17.42 25.00
N VAL A 624 7.59 18.48 24.83
CA VAL A 624 8.27 18.80 23.57
C VAL A 624 9.24 17.67 23.18
N GLY A 625 10.00 17.12 24.14
CA GLY A 625 10.89 15.98 23.92
C GLY A 625 10.14 14.72 23.46
N LEU A 626 8.99 14.41 24.07
CA LEU A 626 8.13 13.28 23.66
C LEU A 626 7.49 13.52 22.28
N LYS A 627 7.17 14.77 21.94
CA LYS A 627 6.69 15.14 20.61
C LYS A 627 7.77 14.98 19.55
N TYR A 628 8.97 15.48 19.82
CA TYR A 628 10.13 15.22 18.97
C TYR A 628 10.32 13.71 18.79
N TYR A 629 10.36 12.95 19.88
CA TYR A 629 10.53 11.51 19.86
C TYR A 629 9.48 10.81 18.98
N THR A 630 8.19 11.10 19.21
CA THR A 630 7.12 10.42 18.48
C THR A 630 6.94 10.88 17.04
N ILE A 631 7.26 12.12 16.69
CA ILE A 631 7.10 12.63 15.31
C ILE A 631 8.29 12.20 14.45
N VAL A 632 9.50 12.55 14.90
CA VAL A 632 10.73 12.33 14.14
C VAL A 632 10.98 10.85 13.89
N TRP A 633 10.96 10.06 14.97
CA TRP A 633 11.29 8.66 14.84
C TRP A 633 10.15 7.84 14.23
N ALA A 634 8.90 8.30 14.30
CA ALA A 634 7.83 7.63 13.54
C ALA A 634 8.05 7.80 12.03
N GLY A 635 8.45 8.99 11.60
CA GLY A 635 8.86 9.22 10.21
C GLY A 635 10.04 8.33 9.80
N TRP A 636 11.05 8.21 10.67
CA TRP A 636 12.17 7.29 10.45
C TRP A 636 11.70 5.83 10.31
N CYS A 637 10.85 5.33 11.21
CA CYS A 637 10.32 3.97 11.16
C CYS A 637 9.44 3.70 9.93
N LEU A 638 8.83 4.74 9.35
CA LEU A 638 7.94 4.65 8.20
C LEU A 638 8.70 4.55 6.86
N VAL A 639 9.98 4.93 6.81
CA VAL A 639 10.78 4.94 5.56
C VAL A 639 10.69 3.61 4.79
N PRO A 640 10.93 2.43 5.40
CA PRO A 640 10.89 1.17 4.66
C PRO A 640 9.49 0.87 4.13
N PHE A 641 8.43 1.21 4.88
CA PHE A 641 7.04 1.00 4.48
C PHE A 641 6.69 1.75 3.21
N VAL A 642 7.15 3.00 3.07
CA VAL A 642 6.81 3.86 1.93
C VAL A 642 7.70 3.57 0.72
N PHE A 643 8.99 3.32 0.95
CA PHE A 643 9.95 3.10 -0.14
C PHE A 643 10.03 1.66 -0.64
N LEU A 644 9.44 0.69 0.09
CA LEU A 644 9.23 -0.72 -0.28
C LEU A 644 10.51 -1.55 -0.56
N SER A 645 11.27 -1.17 -1.58
CA SER A 645 12.43 -1.90 -2.11
C SER A 645 13.68 -1.68 -1.26
N PHE A 646 14.44 -2.76 -1.03
CA PHE A 646 15.64 -2.77 -0.18
C PHE A 646 16.60 -1.61 -0.50
N HIS A 647 16.98 -1.47 -1.77
CA HIS A 647 17.96 -0.46 -2.19
C HIS A 647 17.52 0.98 -1.86
N LYS A 648 16.22 1.29 -1.90
CA LYS A 648 15.69 2.65 -1.65
C LYS A 648 15.73 3.00 -0.18
N TRP A 649 15.07 2.21 0.67
CA TRP A 649 15.03 2.51 2.10
C TRP A 649 16.39 2.30 2.77
N TRP A 650 17.21 1.37 2.26
CA TRP A 650 18.57 1.17 2.74
C TRP A 650 19.43 2.41 2.48
N HIS A 651 19.34 3.00 1.28
CA HIS A 651 20.05 4.25 0.95
C HIS A 651 19.66 5.42 1.89
N ILE A 652 18.39 5.55 2.23
CA ILE A 652 17.96 6.59 3.18
C ILE A 652 18.53 6.29 4.57
N TYR A 653 18.49 5.03 5.01
CA TYR A 653 19.04 4.61 6.30
C TYR A 653 20.55 4.78 6.42
N THR A 654 21.32 4.54 5.35
CA THR A 654 22.75 4.85 5.32
C THR A 654 22.97 6.36 5.40
N THR A 655 22.18 7.16 4.68
CA THR A 655 22.26 8.63 4.68
C THR A 655 22.01 9.26 6.05
N VAL A 656 21.11 8.66 6.83
CA VAL A 656 20.85 9.04 8.23
C VAL A 656 21.63 8.20 9.25
N ARG A 657 22.65 7.45 8.80
CA ARG A 657 23.62 6.72 9.64
C ARG A 657 23.00 5.69 10.58
N PHE A 658 21.90 5.05 10.18
CA PHE A 658 21.20 4.02 10.96
C PHE A 658 20.84 4.42 12.40
N THR A 659 20.70 5.72 12.66
CA THR A 659 20.45 6.28 14.00
C THR A 659 19.23 5.69 14.70
N GLY A 660 18.16 5.38 13.97
CA GLY A 660 16.97 4.74 14.54
C GLY A 660 17.24 3.32 15.04
N PHE A 661 18.02 2.52 14.30
CA PHE A 661 18.44 1.21 14.79
C PHE A 661 19.32 1.32 16.04
N ILE A 662 20.27 2.26 16.04
CA ILE A 662 21.12 2.51 17.21
C ILE A 662 20.25 2.87 18.43
N LEU A 663 19.27 3.75 18.24
CA LEU A 663 18.34 4.15 19.29
C LEU A 663 17.50 2.97 19.79
N PHE A 664 16.86 2.20 18.92
CA PHE A 664 15.89 1.18 19.33
C PHE A 664 16.54 -0.14 19.73
N LEU A 665 17.58 -0.60 19.03
CA LEU A 665 18.34 -1.79 19.46
C LEU A 665 19.15 -1.50 20.72
N GLY A 666 19.91 -0.40 20.72
CA GLY A 666 20.68 0.04 21.89
C GLY A 666 19.77 0.36 23.07
N GLY A 667 18.61 0.99 22.80
CA GLY A 667 17.61 1.31 23.82
C GLY A 667 17.03 0.06 24.49
N ASN A 668 16.67 -0.96 23.72
CA ASN A 668 16.22 -2.24 24.28
C ASN A 668 17.28 -2.95 25.13
N ALA A 669 18.57 -2.81 24.79
CA ALA A 669 19.66 -3.45 25.53
C ALA A 669 20.07 -2.69 26.80
N PHE A 670 20.16 -1.36 26.73
CA PHE A 670 20.87 -0.56 27.73
C PHE A 670 19.99 0.45 28.48
N LEU A 671 18.89 0.93 27.87
CA LEU A 671 18.15 2.06 28.43
C LEU A 671 17.43 1.71 29.74
N ALA A 672 16.75 0.57 29.81
CA ALA A 672 16.05 0.16 31.03
C ALA A 672 17.02 -0.13 32.21
N PRO A 673 18.13 -0.87 32.04
CA PRO A 673 19.15 -1.00 33.09
C PRO A 673 19.74 0.33 33.54
N LEU A 674 20.11 1.20 32.60
CA LEU A 674 20.68 2.51 32.88
C LEU A 674 19.69 3.39 33.68
N LEU A 675 18.44 3.46 33.24
CA LEU A 675 17.42 4.25 33.93
C LEU A 675 17.16 3.72 35.35
N ARG A 676 17.19 2.41 35.58
CA ARG A 676 17.04 1.86 36.94
C ARG A 676 18.22 2.19 37.84
N ALA A 677 19.42 2.33 37.29
CA ALA A 677 20.60 2.75 38.05
C ALA A 677 20.54 4.23 38.44
N VAL A 678 20.07 5.10 37.53
CA VAL A 678 19.97 6.56 37.75
C VAL A 678 18.71 6.95 38.54
N LEU A 679 17.62 6.20 38.36
CA LEU A 679 16.32 6.43 38.99
C LEU A 679 15.96 5.26 39.92
N PRO A 680 16.64 5.12 41.07
CA PRO A 680 16.36 4.05 42.02
C PRO A 680 14.92 4.12 42.52
N ARG A 681 14.32 2.95 42.76
CA ARG A 681 12.93 2.87 43.24
C ARG A 681 12.78 3.63 44.55
N SER A 682 11.72 4.43 44.64
CA SER A 682 11.21 4.95 45.90
C SER A 682 10.97 3.76 46.83
N SER A 683 11.71 3.68 47.95
CA SER A 683 11.45 2.68 48.97
C SER A 683 10.07 2.98 49.56
N SER A 684 9.04 2.24 49.17
CA SER A 684 7.81 2.19 49.94
C SER A 684 8.19 1.73 51.34
N SER A 685 7.92 2.57 52.35
CA SER A 685 8.13 2.32 53.76
C SER A 685 7.83 0.87 54.14
N SER A 686 8.87 0.15 54.56
CA SER A 686 8.76 -1.11 55.26
C SER A 686 8.02 -0.90 56.59
N SER A 687 6.73 -1.16 56.59
CA SER A 687 5.96 -1.38 57.83
C SER A 687 5.09 -2.61 57.66
N SER A 688 5.69 -3.78 57.82
CA SER A 688 5.01 -4.91 58.44
C SER A 688 5.99 -5.58 59.39
N SER A 689 5.76 -5.28 60.66
CA SER A 689 6.36 -5.91 61.83
C SER A 689 6.30 -7.43 61.76
N SER A 690 7.38 -8.03 62.24
CA SER A 690 7.56 -9.43 62.59
C SER A 690 6.34 -10.10 63.23
N ALA A 691 5.93 -11.25 62.68
CA ALA A 691 5.34 -12.35 63.44
C ALA A 691 5.95 -13.68 62.95
N PRO A 692 6.25 -14.66 63.82
CA PRO A 692 7.15 -15.76 63.52
C PRO A 692 6.46 -16.88 62.73
N LYS A 693 7.27 -17.56 61.91
CA LYS A 693 6.94 -18.79 61.19
C LYS A 693 6.50 -19.90 62.17
N THR A 694 5.45 -20.63 61.81
CA THR A 694 5.25 -22.01 62.27
C THR A 694 5.08 -22.93 61.07
N THR A 695 5.73 -24.07 61.21
CA THR A 695 6.14 -25.08 60.24
C THR A 695 4.96 -25.95 59.75
N VAL A 696 5.23 -26.68 58.65
CA VAL A 696 4.78 -28.07 58.34
C VAL A 696 4.06 -28.21 56.98
N THR A 697 4.76 -28.81 56.03
CA THR A 697 4.22 -29.69 54.96
C THR A 697 4.22 -31.13 55.49
N PRO A 698 3.58 -32.15 54.84
CA PRO A 698 2.68 -32.13 53.67
C PRO A 698 1.48 -33.13 53.78
N ALA A 699 0.72 -33.23 52.68
CA ALA A 699 0.09 -34.43 52.11
C ALA A 699 -1.45 -34.65 52.25
N ASN A 700 -2.04 -34.86 51.06
CA ASN A 700 -3.12 -35.79 50.68
C ASN A 700 -4.30 -36.05 51.61
N SER A 701 -5.53 -35.83 51.14
CA SER A 701 -6.37 -36.89 50.53
C SER A 701 -7.86 -36.46 50.43
N SER A 702 -8.42 -36.80 49.27
CA SER A 702 -9.77 -37.24 48.91
C SER A 702 -10.99 -37.02 49.84
N THR A 703 -12.13 -36.79 49.15
CA THR A 703 -13.52 -37.24 49.45
C THR A 703 -14.18 -36.63 50.70
N ASP A 704 -15.46 -36.29 50.79
CA ASP A 704 -16.62 -36.66 49.97
C ASP A 704 -17.82 -35.75 50.35
N THR A 705 -18.81 -35.72 49.46
CA THR A 705 -20.27 -35.60 49.67
C THR A 705 -20.92 -34.61 50.66
N SER A 706 -21.88 -33.86 50.06
CA SER A 706 -23.32 -33.80 50.41
C SER A 706 -23.91 -32.55 51.09
N ALA A 707 -25.08 -32.22 50.53
CA ALA A 707 -26.27 -31.60 51.12
C ALA A 707 -26.31 -30.06 51.29
N GLY A 708 -27.30 -29.46 50.61
CA GLY A 708 -27.80 -28.10 50.83
C GLY A 708 -28.59 -27.97 52.15
N PRO A 709 -29.53 -27.00 52.33
CA PRO A 709 -30.29 -26.27 51.31
C PRO A 709 -30.48 -24.74 51.54
N ALA A 710 -31.05 -24.10 50.50
CA ALA A 710 -32.04 -23.01 50.45
C ALA A 710 -32.20 -21.99 51.60
N THR A 711 -32.25 -20.70 51.23
CA THR A 711 -33.29 -19.67 51.56
C THR A 711 -32.79 -18.30 51.02
N LYS A 712 -33.32 -17.72 49.94
CA LYS A 712 -34.49 -16.82 49.82
C LYS A 712 -34.62 -15.76 50.94
N LYS A 713 -34.47 -14.47 50.59
CA LYS A 713 -35.42 -13.33 50.79
C LYS A 713 -34.74 -11.99 50.45
N ASP A 714 -35.29 -11.25 49.49
CA ASP A 714 -36.06 -9.98 49.63
C ASP A 714 -35.09 -8.78 49.70
N ASN A 715 -35.08 -7.76 48.82
CA ASN A 715 -36.07 -7.14 47.94
C ASN A 715 -35.44 -6.73 46.59
#